data_AF-A0A842VT81-F1
#
_entry.id   AF-A0A842VT81-F1
#
_cell.length_a   1.000
_cell.length_b   1.000
_cell.length_c   1.000
_cell.angle_alpha   90.00
_cell.angle_beta   90.00
_cell.angle_gamma   90.00
#
_symmetry.space_group_name_H-M   'P 1'
#
loop_
_entity.id
_entity.type
_entity.pdbx_description
1 polymer ?
#
loop_
_entity_poly.entity_id
_entity_poly.type
_entity_poly.pdbx_seq_one_letter_code
_entity_poly.pdbx_strand_id
1 'polypeptide(L)'
;MAKKKGTTRKTKKRKGTKKSKTRRPKSSTEKEYIYVFDANFFISLKHIKATQPLKHLKEAKEEIGIKYYISDLVYNELPFYKRSRSTKFKDTVEVKEISEQSIQWVKDDLSNLGIKESRHAQDPDLSLISLCKKLLNKNKRIFLVSDDFKLGENLKILGYPIEYQSLSAFLLFLAKNSKTPELRMYFSSIQKKTLKYNLEYMLERKEIYNPVNKLMFLIENSIEISNEGFDLTSIDASINDKSSSQSRFQNVCIDDIDGKDETTARIQNLCNNYILSKKVDELDEIILMLPLLDDIKKSRRYLAAAKESLKEDQTEQAIKSLKAATNQLMNSLQLAGSILPKNQYSIFQKVVTNELSNCEFLRAFLYIGLDKLDASIEALNATATYATIGRTKRSAMAINYLKALIFTFNGLYDDAIEQYRFTEALATNYAASKQLILKCSIGRAITMFLAGLESESLELINKINNETQEGNLENAIIVFQELGDYFYAIGNPKISIALYREALECAVDSDNFKWKVNSILNNMKRAYMNAMLEGLIYDDTTNVDSIIDQAHELKNFDDFNDAIGQLAEFNAMMYRDMEYTKTGETIDYFKLDEHMREKFDVVDILEGGGNKTVLIAFNKNIGLIGFRTKLKMKLMGMPENYTVVLLKNAKVKIIKPSPKLKAKYLIRAIVAVTQEHIDIDRNIPVFFAQMNI
;
A
#
# COMPACT_ATOMS: atom_id res chain seq x y z
N MET A 1 -7.53 71.83 19.87
CA MET A 1 -7.10 72.56 18.67
C MET A 1 -7.75 71.99 17.41
N ALA A 2 -8.72 72.74 16.86
CA ALA A 2 -9.05 72.92 15.44
C ALA A 2 -9.24 71.67 14.53
N LYS A 3 -10.51 71.31 14.21
CA LYS A 3 -11.30 71.72 13.01
C LYS A 3 -10.80 71.07 11.70
N LYS A 4 -11.59 70.71 10.69
CA LYS A 4 -13.02 70.48 10.37
C LYS A 4 -13.01 70.30 8.83
N LYS A 5 -13.96 69.55 8.26
CA LYS A 5 -14.40 69.54 6.83
C LYS A 5 -13.45 68.83 5.84
N GLY A 6 -13.88 68.07 4.83
CA GLY A 6 -15.21 67.87 4.23
C GLY A 6 -15.12 68.08 2.71
N THR A 7 -15.73 67.16 1.93
CA THR A 7 -16.22 67.31 0.53
C THR A 7 -15.14 67.53 -0.57
N THR A 8 -15.18 67.05 -1.83
CA THR A 8 -16.29 66.79 -2.78
C THR A 8 -15.78 66.08 -4.05
N ARG A 9 -16.71 65.44 -4.78
CA ARG A 9 -16.63 64.83 -6.13
C ARG A 9 -16.15 65.77 -7.27
N LYS A 10 -15.57 65.19 -8.36
CA LYS A 10 -15.95 65.32 -9.81
C LYS A 10 -14.81 64.83 -10.75
N THR A 11 -14.97 63.70 -11.46
CA THR A 11 -15.35 63.53 -12.89
C THR A 11 -14.49 64.21 -14.00
N LYS A 12 -13.93 63.41 -14.92
CA LYS A 12 -13.80 63.62 -16.41
C LYS A 12 -13.24 62.30 -17.02
N LYS A 13 -13.96 61.50 -17.83
CA LYS A 13 -14.19 61.55 -19.32
C LYS A 13 -12.92 61.88 -20.13
N ARG A 14 -12.54 61.26 -21.26
CA ARG A 14 -12.98 60.12 -22.11
C ARG A 14 -11.98 60.08 -23.33
N LYS A 15 -11.94 58.97 -24.09
CA LYS A 15 -11.33 58.74 -25.44
C LYS A 15 -9.83 58.36 -25.42
N GLY A 16 -9.32 57.34 -26.11
CA GLY A 16 -9.87 56.41 -27.11
C GLY A 16 -8.97 56.39 -28.34
N THR A 17 -8.31 55.27 -28.66
CA THR A 17 -7.70 55.00 -29.97
C THR A 17 -7.58 53.49 -30.24
N LYS A 18 -8.12 53.08 -31.40
CA LYS A 18 -8.08 51.74 -32.01
C LYS A 18 -6.73 51.48 -32.68
N LYS A 19 -6.35 50.19 -32.79
CA LYS A 19 -5.53 49.46 -33.80
C LYS A 19 -4.63 48.46 -33.04
N SER A 20 -4.41 47.21 -33.43
CA SER A 20 -4.72 46.46 -34.65
C SER A 20 -4.76 44.96 -34.31
N LYS A 21 -5.60 44.20 -35.02
CA LYS A 21 -5.62 42.73 -34.99
C LYS A 21 -4.45 42.21 -35.82
N THR A 22 -3.45 41.62 -35.20
CA THR A 22 -2.52 40.70 -35.86
C THR A 22 -2.96 39.27 -35.60
N ARG A 23 -3.63 38.68 -36.62
CA ARG A 23 -3.82 37.24 -36.74
C ARG A 23 -2.42 36.60 -36.84
N ARG A 24 -2.03 35.78 -35.86
CA ARG A 24 -0.97 34.79 -36.07
C ARG A 24 -1.56 33.54 -36.75
N PRO A 25 -0.83 32.91 -37.67
CA PRO A 25 -1.32 31.82 -38.50
C PRO A 25 -1.53 30.54 -37.67
N LYS A 26 -2.60 29.79 -37.95
CA LYS A 26 -2.75 28.40 -37.52
C LYS A 26 -1.73 27.56 -38.29
N SER A 27 -0.65 27.13 -37.64
CA SER A 27 0.19 26.05 -38.15
C SER A 27 -0.44 24.71 -37.71
N SER A 28 -1.10 24.06 -38.67
CA SER A 28 -1.64 22.71 -38.56
C SER A 28 -0.51 21.68 -38.64
N THR A 29 -0.23 21.03 -37.51
CA THR A 29 0.32 19.67 -37.45
C THR A 29 -0.42 18.93 -36.34
N GLU A 30 -1.75 18.86 -36.42
CA GLU A 30 -2.50 17.98 -35.54
C GLU A 30 -2.26 16.54 -36.00
N LYS A 31 -1.53 15.77 -35.18
CA LYS A 31 -1.32 14.34 -35.40
C LYS A 31 -2.67 13.64 -35.35
N GLU A 32 -2.96 12.79 -36.33
CA GLU A 32 -4.19 12.00 -36.38
C GLU A 32 -4.04 10.77 -35.47
N TYR A 33 -4.98 10.56 -34.55
CA TYR A 33 -4.96 9.45 -33.60
C TYR A 33 -5.86 8.31 -34.09
N ILE A 34 -5.27 7.13 -34.24
CA ILE A 34 -5.94 5.93 -34.71
C ILE A 34 -5.89 4.87 -33.62
N TYR A 35 -7.03 4.28 -33.31
CA TYR A 35 -7.16 3.19 -32.35
C TYR A 35 -7.65 1.93 -33.07
N VAL A 36 -6.93 0.84 -32.90
CA VAL A 36 -7.27 -0.49 -33.43
C VAL A 36 -7.73 -1.35 -32.26
N PHE A 37 -8.94 -1.91 -32.32
CA PHE A 37 -9.55 -2.64 -31.22
C PHE A 37 -9.38 -4.16 -31.35
N ASP A 38 -9.07 -4.79 -30.23
CA ASP A 38 -9.22 -6.22 -29.98
C ASP A 38 -10.69 -6.58 -29.69
N ALA A 39 -11.09 -7.83 -29.94
CA ALA A 39 -12.39 -8.40 -29.58
C ALA A 39 -12.66 -8.30 -28.08
N ASN A 40 -11.62 -8.48 -27.24
CA ASN A 40 -11.73 -8.39 -25.79
C ASN A 40 -12.34 -7.06 -25.31
N PHE A 41 -12.07 -5.96 -26.01
CA PHE A 41 -12.68 -4.66 -25.70
C PHE A 41 -14.21 -4.71 -25.72
N PHE A 42 -14.79 -5.31 -26.76
CA PHE A 42 -16.24 -5.38 -26.91
C PHE A 42 -16.88 -6.46 -26.02
N ILE A 43 -16.14 -7.54 -25.74
CA ILE A 43 -16.56 -8.59 -24.81
C ILE A 43 -16.66 -8.01 -23.40
N SER A 44 -15.66 -7.27 -22.93
CA SER A 44 -15.67 -6.62 -21.62
C SER A 44 -16.84 -5.65 -21.48
N LEU A 45 -17.10 -4.82 -22.50
CA LEU A 45 -18.24 -3.90 -22.49
C LEU A 45 -19.60 -4.61 -22.41
N LYS A 46 -19.71 -5.78 -23.05
CA LYS A 46 -20.93 -6.60 -22.97
C LYS A 46 -21.10 -7.19 -21.58
N HIS A 47 -20.03 -7.71 -20.99
CA HIS A 47 -20.09 -8.38 -19.69
C HIS A 47 -20.50 -7.41 -18.57
N ILE A 48 -19.96 -6.20 -18.56
CA ILE A 48 -20.36 -5.16 -17.60
C ILE A 48 -21.76 -4.55 -17.85
N LYS A 49 -22.49 -5.09 -18.84
CA LYS A 49 -23.81 -4.61 -19.29
C LYS A 49 -23.79 -3.12 -19.60
N ALA A 50 -22.78 -2.65 -20.34
CA ALA A 50 -22.65 -1.26 -20.75
C ALA A 50 -23.91 -0.78 -21.50
N THR A 51 -24.48 0.34 -21.09
CA THR A 51 -25.66 0.92 -21.72
C THR A 51 -25.28 1.64 -23.01
N GLN A 52 -25.66 1.11 -24.16
CA GLN A 52 -25.42 1.72 -25.50
C GLN A 52 -23.95 2.13 -25.79
N PRO A 53 -22.95 1.24 -25.65
CA PRO A 53 -21.52 1.56 -25.83
C PRO A 53 -21.16 2.13 -27.19
N LEU A 54 -21.74 1.60 -28.28
CA LEU A 54 -21.46 2.09 -29.63
C LEU A 54 -21.94 3.53 -29.86
N LYS A 55 -23.06 3.93 -29.25
CA LYS A 55 -23.59 5.30 -29.37
C LYS A 55 -22.59 6.30 -28.77
N HIS A 56 -22.17 6.06 -27.53
CA HIS A 56 -21.23 6.93 -26.84
C HIS A 56 -19.83 6.90 -27.47
N LEU A 57 -19.39 5.76 -28.02
CA LEU A 57 -18.13 5.69 -28.78
C LEU A 57 -18.20 6.55 -30.05
N LYS A 58 -19.32 6.54 -30.76
CA LYS A 58 -19.52 7.39 -31.93
C LYS A 58 -19.51 8.87 -31.56
N GLU A 59 -20.17 9.25 -30.47
CA GLU A 59 -20.16 10.63 -29.98
C GLU A 59 -18.74 11.09 -29.58
N ALA A 60 -17.96 10.23 -28.90
CA ALA A 60 -16.56 10.54 -28.58
C ALA A 60 -15.65 10.59 -29.81
N LYS A 61 -15.90 9.75 -30.83
CA LYS A 61 -15.20 9.76 -32.12
C LYS A 61 -15.30 11.14 -32.79
N GLU A 62 -16.52 11.66 -32.87
CA GLU A 62 -16.84 12.95 -33.48
C GLU A 62 -16.31 14.13 -32.65
N GLU A 63 -16.38 14.04 -31.32
CA GLU A 63 -15.99 15.12 -30.41
C GLU A 63 -14.47 15.29 -30.26
N ILE A 64 -13.73 14.18 -30.22
CA ILE A 64 -12.27 14.13 -29.98
C ILE A 64 -11.50 14.11 -31.30
N GLY A 65 -12.12 13.70 -32.41
CA GLY A 65 -11.47 13.65 -33.72
C GLY A 65 -10.56 12.44 -33.90
N ILE A 66 -10.98 11.28 -33.38
CA ILE A 66 -10.22 10.02 -33.41
C ILE A 66 -10.86 9.02 -34.37
N LYS A 67 -10.10 8.03 -34.83
CA LYS A 67 -10.62 6.96 -35.71
C LYS A 67 -10.45 5.59 -35.07
N TYR A 68 -11.45 4.74 -35.27
CA TYR A 68 -11.51 3.39 -34.73
C TYR A 68 -11.49 2.38 -35.86
N TYR A 69 -10.64 1.37 -35.74
CA TYR A 69 -10.54 0.26 -36.69
C TYR A 69 -10.55 -1.08 -35.97
N ILE A 70 -10.89 -2.13 -36.71
CA ILE A 70 -10.78 -3.52 -36.31
C ILE A 70 -10.52 -4.36 -37.56
N SER A 71 -9.81 -5.48 -37.43
CA SER A 71 -9.69 -6.42 -38.55
C SER A 71 -10.99 -7.20 -38.74
N ASP A 72 -11.21 -7.69 -39.95
CA ASP A 72 -12.33 -8.57 -40.28
C ASP A 72 -12.29 -9.89 -39.50
N LEU A 73 -11.09 -10.45 -39.29
CA LEU A 73 -10.87 -11.67 -38.49
C LEU A 73 -11.34 -11.48 -37.04
N VAL A 74 -10.91 -10.42 -36.36
CA VAL A 74 -11.31 -10.13 -34.97
C VAL A 74 -12.77 -9.69 -34.90
N TYR A 75 -13.27 -8.96 -35.91
CA TYR A 75 -14.70 -8.64 -36.00
C TYR A 75 -15.57 -9.90 -36.10
N ASN A 76 -15.08 -10.94 -36.77
CA ASN A 76 -15.76 -12.22 -36.89
C ASN A 76 -15.87 -12.99 -35.57
N GLU A 77 -15.11 -12.63 -34.55
CA GLU A 77 -15.20 -13.19 -33.19
C GLU A 77 -16.27 -12.53 -32.32
N LEU A 78 -17.01 -11.55 -32.84
CA LEU A 78 -18.04 -10.81 -32.11
C LEU A 78 -19.47 -11.26 -32.51
N PRO A 79 -19.96 -12.45 -32.06
CA PRO A 79 -21.23 -13.02 -32.52
C PRO A 79 -22.44 -12.13 -32.20
N PHE A 80 -22.35 -11.31 -31.15
CA PHE A 80 -23.39 -10.40 -30.69
C PHE A 80 -23.55 -9.13 -31.53
N TYR A 81 -22.67 -8.88 -32.51
CA TYR A 81 -22.80 -7.78 -33.47
C TYR A 81 -23.13 -8.24 -34.91
N LYS A 82 -23.19 -9.56 -35.19
CA LYS A 82 -23.40 -10.11 -36.55
C LYS A 82 -24.85 -10.07 -37.07
N ARG A 83 -25.89 -10.20 -36.23
CA ARG A 83 -27.26 -10.47 -36.71
C ARG A 83 -28.31 -9.34 -36.57
N SER A 84 -28.05 -8.27 -35.81
CA SER A 84 -29.05 -7.19 -35.56
C SER A 84 -28.47 -5.77 -35.41
N ARG A 85 -27.14 -5.62 -35.27
CA ARG A 85 -26.48 -4.33 -34.97
C ARG A 85 -25.27 -4.02 -35.87
N SER A 86 -25.11 -4.72 -36.98
CA SER A 86 -23.92 -4.63 -37.85
C SER A 86 -23.74 -3.24 -38.47
N THR A 87 -24.82 -2.56 -38.86
CA THR A 87 -24.79 -1.19 -39.39
C THR A 87 -24.32 -0.19 -38.34
N LYS A 88 -24.88 -0.21 -37.12
CA LYS A 88 -24.47 0.70 -36.03
C LYS A 88 -23.01 0.49 -35.60
N PHE A 89 -22.50 -0.73 -35.70
CA PHE A 89 -21.10 -1.03 -35.43
C PHE A 89 -20.20 -0.43 -36.51
N LYS A 90 -20.50 -0.69 -37.79
CA LYS A 90 -19.72 -0.18 -38.94
C LYS A 90 -19.75 1.35 -39.06
N ASP A 91 -20.82 2.00 -38.59
CA ASP A 91 -20.89 3.47 -38.50
C ASP A 91 -19.91 4.05 -37.47
N THR A 92 -19.50 3.24 -36.49
CA THR A 92 -18.66 3.65 -35.36
C THR A 92 -17.20 3.23 -35.58
N VAL A 93 -16.98 1.97 -35.95
CA VAL A 93 -15.67 1.32 -36.09
C VAL A 93 -15.51 0.78 -37.52
N GLU A 94 -14.42 1.15 -38.18
CA GLU A 94 -14.14 0.74 -39.56
C GLU A 94 -13.50 -0.65 -39.59
N VAL A 95 -14.18 -1.60 -40.25
CA VAL A 95 -13.68 -2.97 -40.40
C VAL A 95 -12.82 -3.05 -41.66
N LYS A 96 -11.58 -3.54 -41.53
CA LYS A 96 -10.63 -3.69 -42.64
C LYS A 96 -10.27 -5.15 -42.85
N GLU A 97 -10.24 -5.55 -44.12
CA GLU A 97 -9.86 -6.89 -44.52
C GLU A 97 -8.34 -7.08 -44.50
N ILE A 98 -7.87 -8.13 -43.83
CA ILE A 98 -6.46 -8.50 -43.75
C ILE A 98 -6.28 -9.88 -44.39
N SER A 99 -5.47 -9.94 -45.46
CA SER A 99 -5.12 -11.21 -46.09
C SER A 99 -4.24 -12.08 -45.19
N GLU A 100 -4.40 -13.40 -45.29
CA GLU A 100 -3.56 -14.38 -44.59
C GLU A 100 -2.06 -14.17 -44.86
N GLN A 101 -1.71 -13.80 -46.09
CA GLN A 101 -0.32 -13.47 -46.45
C GLN A 101 0.24 -12.29 -45.64
N SER A 102 -0.59 -11.32 -45.26
CA SER A 102 -0.17 -10.19 -44.42
C SER A 102 0.05 -10.59 -42.96
N ILE A 103 -0.57 -11.68 -42.50
CA ILE A 103 -0.37 -12.26 -41.16
C ILE A 103 0.88 -13.12 -41.17
N GLN A 104 1.08 -13.89 -42.24
CA GLN A 104 2.27 -14.72 -42.41
C GLN A 104 3.55 -13.87 -42.40
N TRP A 105 3.56 -12.70 -43.05
CA TRP A 105 4.71 -11.79 -42.95
C TRP A 105 5.03 -11.31 -41.52
N VAL A 106 4.02 -11.15 -40.65
CA VAL A 106 4.24 -10.80 -39.24
C VAL A 106 4.83 -11.99 -38.48
N LYS A 107 4.38 -13.21 -38.77
CA LYS A 107 4.95 -14.44 -38.22
C LYS A 107 6.39 -14.64 -38.68
N ASP A 108 6.67 -14.41 -39.96
CA ASP A 108 8.02 -14.52 -40.53
C ASP A 108 8.95 -13.49 -39.89
N ASP A 109 8.50 -12.23 -39.70
CA ASP A 109 9.27 -11.19 -38.98
C ASP A 109 9.58 -11.61 -37.53
N LEU A 110 8.62 -12.23 -36.80
CA LEU A 110 8.85 -12.76 -35.45
C LEU A 110 9.83 -13.94 -35.44
N SER A 111 9.69 -14.87 -36.38
CA SER A 111 10.57 -16.04 -36.52
C SER A 111 11.99 -15.63 -36.88
N ASN A 112 12.17 -14.64 -37.76
CA ASN A 112 13.48 -14.06 -38.11
C ASN A 112 14.17 -13.39 -36.92
N LEU A 113 13.40 -12.94 -35.93
CA LEU A 113 13.90 -12.39 -34.66
C LEU A 113 14.13 -13.49 -33.59
N GLY A 114 14.03 -14.77 -33.96
CA GLY A 114 14.30 -15.91 -33.07
C GLY A 114 13.14 -16.30 -32.16
N ILE A 115 11.93 -15.79 -32.39
CA ILE A 115 10.75 -16.15 -31.60
C ILE A 115 10.12 -17.44 -32.13
N LYS A 116 10.09 -18.48 -31.29
CA LYS A 116 9.42 -19.75 -31.58
C LYS A 116 7.94 -19.54 -31.87
N GLU A 117 7.39 -20.28 -32.83
CA GLU A 117 5.96 -20.21 -33.22
C GLU A 117 5.00 -20.41 -32.04
N SER A 118 5.38 -21.19 -31.03
CA SER A 118 4.56 -21.39 -29.81
C SER A 118 4.36 -20.13 -28.96
N ARG A 119 5.16 -19.08 -29.20
CA ARG A 119 5.03 -17.76 -28.56
C ARG A 119 4.36 -16.73 -29.48
N HIS A 120 3.97 -17.11 -30.70
CA HIS A 120 3.20 -16.23 -31.56
C HIS A 120 1.80 -16.02 -30.95
N ALA A 121 1.27 -14.80 -31.06
CA ALA A 121 -0.12 -14.51 -30.77
C ALA A 121 -1.00 -15.19 -31.83
N GLN A 122 -2.30 -15.36 -31.56
CA GLN A 122 -3.17 -16.06 -32.51
C GLN A 122 -3.33 -15.24 -33.80
N ASP A 123 -3.69 -15.90 -34.90
CA ASP A 123 -3.84 -15.26 -36.21
C ASP A 123 -4.81 -14.07 -36.21
N PRO A 124 -5.95 -14.11 -35.50
CA PRO A 124 -6.80 -12.93 -35.30
C PRO A 124 -6.05 -11.78 -34.63
N ASP A 125 -5.27 -12.02 -33.58
CA ASP A 125 -4.49 -10.98 -32.89
C ASP A 125 -3.37 -10.41 -33.77
N LEU A 126 -2.65 -11.27 -34.49
CA LEU A 126 -1.60 -10.86 -35.43
C LEU A 126 -2.16 -10.06 -36.62
N SER A 127 -3.42 -10.30 -36.99
CA SER A 127 -4.11 -9.47 -37.99
C SER A 127 -4.25 -8.01 -37.54
N LEU A 128 -4.31 -7.73 -36.24
CA LEU A 128 -4.34 -6.37 -35.69
C LEU A 128 -2.98 -5.68 -35.84
N ILE A 129 -1.87 -6.39 -35.61
CA ILE A 129 -0.52 -5.86 -35.87
C ILE A 129 -0.36 -5.54 -37.36
N SER A 130 -0.80 -6.44 -38.23
CA SER A 130 -0.77 -6.26 -39.69
C SER A 130 -1.61 -5.06 -40.14
N LEU A 131 -2.80 -4.88 -39.55
CA LEU A 131 -3.66 -3.72 -39.77
C LEU A 131 -2.97 -2.41 -39.31
N CYS A 132 -2.38 -2.40 -38.12
CA CYS A 132 -1.61 -1.25 -37.63
C CYS A 132 -0.47 -0.90 -38.61
N LYS A 133 0.27 -1.91 -39.10
CA LYS A 133 1.34 -1.74 -40.09
C LYS A 133 0.84 -1.13 -41.40
N LYS A 134 -0.31 -1.57 -41.91
CA LYS A 134 -0.95 -0.99 -43.12
C LYS A 134 -1.39 0.47 -42.92
N LEU A 135 -1.72 0.86 -41.69
CA LEU A 135 -2.20 2.21 -41.37
C LEU A 135 -1.05 3.19 -41.07
N LEU A 136 0.18 2.70 -40.88
CA LEU A 136 1.36 3.52 -40.56
C LEU A 136 1.60 4.60 -41.62
N ASN A 137 1.66 5.84 -41.18
CA ASN A 137 1.98 6.97 -42.02
C ASN A 137 2.59 8.09 -41.17
N LYS A 138 3.45 8.96 -41.74
CA LYS A 138 4.29 9.90 -40.96
C LYS A 138 3.52 10.87 -40.04
N ASN A 139 2.23 11.10 -40.30
CA ASN A 139 1.37 12.02 -39.52
C ASN A 139 0.35 11.33 -38.59
N LYS A 140 0.44 10.00 -38.44
CA LYS A 140 -0.51 9.19 -37.66
C LYS A 140 0.18 8.58 -36.44
N ARG A 141 -0.45 8.67 -35.27
CA ARG A 141 -0.12 7.83 -34.11
C ARG A 141 -1.15 6.72 -34.02
N ILE A 142 -0.68 5.49 -34.04
CA ILE A 142 -1.52 4.29 -34.04
C ILE A 142 -1.38 3.61 -32.68
N PHE A 143 -2.52 3.33 -32.08
CA PHE A 143 -2.66 2.66 -30.80
C PHE A 143 -3.37 1.33 -31.01
N LEU A 144 -2.72 0.25 -30.62
CA LEU A 144 -3.38 -1.05 -30.48
C LEU A 144 -4.00 -1.12 -29.08
N VAL A 145 -5.32 -1.30 -29.02
CA VAL A 145 -6.07 -1.36 -27.77
C VAL A 145 -6.37 -2.81 -27.42
N SER A 146 -5.57 -3.37 -26.50
CA SER A 146 -5.72 -4.72 -25.99
C SER A 146 -5.16 -4.83 -24.57
N ASP A 147 -5.61 -5.83 -23.83
CA ASP A 147 -5.04 -6.26 -22.53
C ASP A 147 -4.34 -7.63 -22.69
N ASP A 148 -4.21 -8.17 -23.91
CA ASP A 148 -3.53 -9.45 -24.17
C ASP A 148 -2.00 -9.32 -24.11
N PHE A 149 -1.41 -10.02 -23.14
CA PHE A 149 0.02 -9.99 -22.86
C PHE A 149 0.88 -10.51 -24.03
N LYS A 150 0.46 -11.59 -24.72
CA LYS A 150 1.23 -12.16 -25.83
C LYS A 150 1.22 -11.24 -27.03
N LEU A 151 0.09 -10.59 -27.30
CA LEU A 151 -0.03 -9.60 -28.37
C LEU A 151 0.86 -8.37 -28.10
N GLY A 152 0.88 -7.89 -26.86
CA GLY A 152 1.73 -6.76 -26.44
C GLY A 152 3.23 -7.07 -26.54
N GLU A 153 3.67 -8.25 -26.12
CA GLU A 153 5.07 -8.68 -26.22
C GLU A 153 5.52 -8.82 -27.68
N ASN A 154 4.73 -9.47 -28.52
CA ASN A 154 5.04 -9.62 -29.94
C ASN A 154 5.20 -8.26 -30.64
N LEU A 155 4.35 -7.27 -30.30
CA LEU A 155 4.43 -5.93 -30.85
C LEU A 155 5.72 -5.19 -30.43
N LYS A 156 6.15 -5.33 -29.16
CA LYS A 156 7.39 -4.72 -28.67
C LYS A 156 8.62 -5.30 -29.36
N ILE A 157 8.66 -6.63 -29.54
CA ILE A 157 9.78 -7.34 -30.16
C ILE A 157 9.93 -6.92 -31.63
N LEU A 158 8.81 -6.75 -32.35
CA LEU A 158 8.81 -6.31 -33.74
C LEU A 158 9.31 -4.87 -33.93
N GLY A 159 9.34 -4.06 -32.86
CA GLY A 159 9.91 -2.70 -32.89
C GLY A 159 9.20 -1.71 -33.81
N TYR A 160 7.98 -2.02 -34.26
CA TYR A 160 7.21 -1.12 -35.10
C TYR A 160 6.79 0.14 -34.32
N PRO A 161 6.66 1.32 -34.98
CA PRO A 161 6.23 2.56 -34.34
C PRO A 161 4.71 2.57 -34.08
N ILE A 162 4.23 1.56 -33.34
CA ILE A 162 2.85 1.34 -32.94
C ILE A 162 2.84 1.37 -31.41
N GLU A 163 1.93 2.14 -30.83
CA GLU A 163 1.80 2.25 -29.38
C GLU A 163 0.80 1.22 -28.88
N TYR A 164 1.12 0.59 -27.75
CA TYR A 164 0.23 -0.37 -27.10
C TYR A 164 -0.51 0.33 -25.95
N GLN A 165 -1.83 0.17 -25.87
CA GLN A 165 -2.65 0.82 -24.84
C GLN A 165 -3.70 -0.13 -24.28
N SER A 166 -3.82 -0.20 -22.95
CA SER A 166 -4.83 -1.03 -22.30
C SER A 166 -6.26 -0.54 -22.55
N LEU A 167 -7.24 -1.45 -22.43
CA LEU A 167 -8.67 -1.13 -22.60
C LEU A 167 -9.11 -0.02 -21.63
N SER A 168 -8.68 -0.13 -20.37
CA SER A 168 -9.01 0.83 -19.31
C SER A 168 -8.34 2.19 -19.54
N ALA A 169 -7.10 2.22 -20.04
CA ALA A 169 -6.42 3.46 -20.40
C ALA A 169 -7.09 4.14 -21.61
N PHE A 170 -7.56 3.38 -22.59
CA PHE A 170 -8.32 3.93 -23.71
C PHE A 170 -9.65 4.54 -23.25
N LEU A 171 -10.42 3.85 -22.40
CA LEU A 171 -11.67 4.38 -21.85
C LEU A 171 -11.42 5.62 -20.98
N LEU A 172 -10.31 5.67 -20.23
CA LEU A 172 -9.89 6.85 -19.48
C LEU A 172 -9.51 8.01 -20.41
N PHE A 173 -8.84 7.71 -21.53
CA PHE A 173 -8.54 8.70 -22.56
C PHE A 173 -9.83 9.32 -23.11
N LEU A 174 -10.84 8.50 -23.45
CA LEU A 174 -12.15 9.02 -23.84
C LEU A 174 -12.78 9.85 -22.73
N ALA A 175 -12.75 9.40 -21.48
CA ALA A 175 -13.31 10.12 -20.35
C ALA A 175 -12.63 11.48 -20.07
N LYS A 176 -11.32 11.59 -20.31
CA LYS A 176 -10.57 12.84 -20.11
C LYS A 176 -10.73 13.83 -21.26
N ASN A 177 -10.84 13.31 -22.49
CA ASN A 177 -10.84 14.14 -23.70
C ASN A 177 -12.23 14.43 -24.26
N SER A 178 -13.28 13.74 -23.77
CA SER A 178 -14.67 14.11 -24.09
C SER A 178 -15.01 15.48 -23.49
N LYS A 179 -15.57 16.38 -24.28
CA LYS A 179 -15.96 17.74 -23.87
C LYS A 179 -17.34 17.74 -23.20
N THR A 180 -18.16 16.71 -23.45
CA THR A 180 -19.49 16.57 -22.87
C THR A 180 -19.45 15.86 -21.50
N PRO A 181 -20.00 16.46 -20.43
CA PRO A 181 -19.99 15.87 -19.09
C PRO A 181 -20.64 14.48 -19.02
N GLU A 182 -21.69 14.24 -19.79
CA GLU A 182 -22.41 12.96 -19.86
C GLU A 182 -21.51 11.85 -20.41
N LEU A 183 -20.79 12.11 -21.52
CA LEU A 183 -19.80 11.20 -22.09
C LEU A 183 -18.63 10.97 -21.14
N ARG A 184 -18.15 12.01 -20.44
CA ARG A 184 -17.10 11.86 -19.42
C ARG A 184 -17.54 10.95 -18.28
N MET A 185 -18.75 11.15 -17.76
CA MET A 185 -19.29 10.31 -16.68
C MET A 185 -19.56 8.89 -17.17
N TYR A 186 -20.06 8.74 -18.39
CA TYR A 186 -20.30 7.45 -19.03
C TYR A 186 -19.00 6.66 -19.18
N PHE A 187 -17.99 7.23 -19.84
CA PHE A 187 -16.70 6.57 -20.03
C PHE A 187 -15.94 6.43 -18.71
N SER A 188 -16.09 7.32 -17.73
CA SER A 188 -15.53 7.11 -16.39
C SER A 188 -16.20 5.95 -15.66
N SER A 189 -17.53 5.80 -15.81
CA SER A 189 -18.27 4.70 -15.19
C SER A 189 -17.93 3.38 -15.85
N ILE A 190 -17.88 3.36 -17.18
CA ILE A 190 -17.49 2.18 -17.94
C ILE A 190 -16.03 1.85 -17.74
N GLN A 191 -15.13 2.84 -17.72
CA GLN A 191 -13.72 2.60 -17.40
C GLN A 191 -13.57 1.95 -16.03
N LYS A 192 -14.29 2.41 -15.00
CA LYS A 192 -14.26 1.79 -13.67
C LYS A 192 -14.88 0.40 -13.66
N LYS A 193 -15.95 0.15 -14.42
CA LYS A 193 -16.60 -1.15 -14.51
C LYS A 193 -15.80 -2.15 -15.35
N THR A 194 -15.20 -1.72 -16.45
CA THR A 194 -14.31 -2.51 -17.31
C THR A 194 -13.00 -2.76 -16.59
N LEU A 195 -12.46 -1.78 -15.87
CA LEU A 195 -11.33 -1.99 -14.97
C LEU A 195 -11.73 -2.99 -13.90
N LYS A 196 -12.82 -2.78 -13.17
CA LYS A 196 -13.33 -3.75 -12.17
C LYS A 196 -13.57 -5.15 -12.75
N TYR A 197 -14.12 -5.29 -13.95
CA TYR A 197 -14.34 -6.58 -14.59
C TYR A 197 -13.04 -7.23 -15.07
N ASN A 198 -12.12 -6.47 -15.67
CA ASN A 198 -10.81 -6.98 -16.05
C ASN A 198 -10.03 -7.36 -14.79
N LEU A 199 -10.20 -6.61 -13.69
CA LEU A 199 -9.65 -6.91 -12.38
C LEU A 199 -10.33 -8.14 -11.77
N GLU A 200 -11.65 -8.29 -11.82
CA GLU A 200 -12.38 -9.48 -11.36
C GLU A 200 -11.97 -10.72 -12.16
N TYR A 201 -11.80 -10.59 -13.47
CA TYR A 201 -11.26 -11.64 -14.35
C TYR A 201 -9.78 -11.94 -14.07
N MET A 202 -8.99 -10.93 -13.67
CA MET A 202 -7.62 -11.08 -13.18
C MET A 202 -7.55 -11.59 -11.73
N LEU A 203 -8.60 -11.40 -10.92
CA LEU A 203 -8.74 -11.84 -9.53
C LEU A 203 -9.31 -13.26 -9.43
N GLU A 204 -10.17 -13.67 -10.38
CA GLU A 204 -10.44 -15.09 -10.69
C GLU A 204 -9.15 -15.81 -11.14
N ARG A 205 -8.13 -15.04 -11.55
CA ARG A 205 -6.73 -15.45 -11.73
C ARG A 205 -5.81 -14.90 -10.61
N LYS A 206 -6.33 -14.88 -9.37
CA LYS A 206 -5.75 -14.79 -8.00
C LYS A 206 -4.40 -14.11 -7.69
N GLU A 207 -3.63 -13.51 -8.61
CA GLU A 207 -2.28 -13.03 -8.31
C GLU A 207 -2.13 -11.49 -8.23
N ILE A 208 -3.17 -10.68 -8.41
CA ILE A 208 -2.98 -9.25 -8.73
C ILE A 208 -4.02 -8.28 -8.10
N TYR A 209 -3.91 -7.96 -6.81
CA TYR A 209 -4.21 -6.60 -6.26
C TYR A 209 -3.35 -6.33 -5.02
N ASN A 210 -2.61 -5.22 -5.07
CA ASN A 210 -1.44 -4.89 -4.24
C ASN A 210 -1.58 -5.16 -2.71
N PRO A 211 -1.08 -6.32 -2.21
CA PRO A 211 -0.87 -6.57 -0.78
C PRO A 211 0.31 -5.75 -0.21
N VAL A 212 1.15 -5.24 -1.11
CA VAL A 212 2.40 -4.49 -0.90
C VAL A 212 2.26 -3.20 -0.09
N ASN A 213 1.26 -2.36 -0.33
CA ASN A 213 1.10 -1.07 0.35
C ASN A 213 0.58 -1.22 1.77
N LYS A 214 -0.17 -2.28 2.02
CA LYS A 214 -0.57 -2.70 3.35
C LYS A 214 0.51 -3.52 4.06
N LEU A 215 1.37 -4.22 3.31
CA LEU A 215 2.66 -4.78 3.77
C LEU A 215 3.57 -3.68 4.34
N MET A 216 3.64 -2.51 3.70
CA MET A 216 4.42 -1.37 4.21
C MET A 216 3.92 -0.88 5.57
N PHE A 217 2.60 -0.71 5.73
CA PHE A 217 1.96 -0.41 7.02
C PHE A 217 2.17 -1.54 8.05
N LEU A 218 2.07 -2.78 7.61
CA LEU A 218 2.39 -3.97 8.40
C LEU A 218 3.80 -3.97 8.92
N ILE A 219 4.75 -3.52 8.12
CA ILE A 219 6.14 -3.54 8.51
C ILE A 219 6.44 -2.37 9.44
N GLU A 220 5.84 -1.21 9.21
CA GLU A 220 5.84 -0.11 10.17
C GLU A 220 5.35 -0.57 11.56
N ASN A 221 4.28 -1.37 11.62
CA ASN A 221 3.71 -1.85 12.90
C ASN A 221 4.38 -3.13 13.45
N SER A 222 4.82 -4.05 12.60
CA SER A 222 5.52 -5.27 13.03
C SER A 222 6.94 -4.99 13.49
N ILE A 223 7.59 -3.93 12.98
CA ILE A 223 8.82 -3.39 13.56
C ILE A 223 8.53 -2.83 14.95
N GLU A 224 7.46 -2.05 15.14
CA GLU A 224 7.03 -1.52 16.45
C GLU A 224 6.73 -2.63 17.48
N ILE A 225 6.09 -3.72 17.03
CA ILE A 225 5.78 -4.88 17.88
C ILE A 225 7.00 -5.77 18.12
N SER A 226 7.95 -5.77 17.17
CA SER A 226 9.28 -6.33 17.37
C SER A 226 10.23 -5.33 18.04
N ASN A 227 9.79 -4.20 18.61
CA ASN A 227 10.68 -3.17 19.16
C ASN A 227 10.84 -3.18 20.70
N GLU A 228 11.00 -4.35 21.31
CA GLU A 228 12.01 -4.50 22.40
C GLU A 228 13.43 -4.70 21.83
N GLY A 229 13.83 -3.88 20.84
CA GLY A 229 15.15 -3.95 20.23
C GLY A 229 15.18 -3.76 18.70
N PHE A 230 14.85 -2.55 18.27
CA PHE A 230 15.73 -1.80 17.37
C PHE A 230 15.99 -0.43 17.99
N ASP A 231 16.91 -0.41 18.95
CA ASP A 231 17.76 0.75 19.20
C ASP A 231 19.05 0.27 19.86
N LEU A 232 20.19 0.53 19.21
CA LEU A 232 21.46 0.61 19.91
C LEU A 232 21.78 2.11 20.06
N THR A 233 21.22 2.68 21.14
CA THR A 233 21.74 3.77 21.99
C THR A 233 21.02 5.13 22.08
N SER A 234 19.84 5.39 21.51
CA SER A 234 19.05 6.55 21.97
C SER A 234 17.59 6.63 21.50
N ILE A 235 16.63 6.15 22.30
CA ILE A 235 15.24 6.60 22.26
C ILE A 235 14.67 6.62 23.67
N ASP A 236 15.15 7.58 24.46
CA ASP A 236 14.52 7.99 25.73
C ASP A 236 14.29 9.50 25.65
N ALA A 237 13.49 9.94 24.66
CA ALA A 237 13.21 11.37 24.46
C ALA A 237 11.97 11.67 23.60
N SER A 238 10.86 10.93 23.69
CA SER A 238 9.57 11.49 23.22
C SER A 238 8.32 10.74 23.67
N ILE A 239 8.10 10.55 24.97
CA ILE A 239 6.74 10.62 25.55
C ILE A 239 6.86 11.38 26.88
N ASN A 240 6.84 12.71 26.80
CA ASN A 240 6.50 13.52 27.96
C ASN A 240 5.00 13.37 28.18
N ASP A 241 4.61 12.49 29.09
CA ASP A 241 3.52 12.82 29.99
C ASP A 241 4.01 12.66 31.43
N LYS A 242 4.01 13.78 32.14
CA LYS A 242 4.50 13.91 33.51
C LYS A 242 3.38 13.48 34.46
N SER A 243 3.45 12.26 34.96
CA SER A 243 3.03 11.97 36.33
C SER A 243 3.63 10.64 36.79
N SER A 244 4.74 10.78 37.50
CA SER A 244 5.27 9.91 38.56
C SER A 244 4.49 8.62 38.89
N SER A 245 5.13 7.48 38.65
CA SER A 245 5.53 6.56 39.73
C SER A 245 6.55 5.55 39.20
N GLN A 246 7.60 5.35 39.99
CA GLN A 246 8.68 4.42 39.76
C GLN A 246 8.19 2.97 39.67
N SER A 247 8.88 2.21 38.81
CA SER A 247 8.99 0.75 38.77
C SER A 247 7.72 -0.07 38.52
N ARG A 248 7.71 -0.75 37.37
CA ARG A 248 7.40 -2.19 37.20
C ARG A 248 7.29 -2.47 35.71
N PHE A 249 8.41 -2.81 35.07
CA PHE A 249 8.58 -3.81 34.01
C PHE A 249 10.10 -3.98 33.82
N GLN A 250 10.76 -4.40 34.91
CA GLN A 250 12.01 -5.14 34.80
C GLN A 250 11.62 -6.57 34.42
N ASN A 251 12.29 -7.10 33.38
CA ASN A 251 12.26 -8.46 32.85
C ASN A 251 11.46 -8.64 31.54
N VAL A 252 12.09 -8.37 30.39
CA VAL A 252 12.37 -9.39 29.35
C VAL A 252 13.73 -9.07 28.71
N CYS A 253 14.79 -8.97 29.52
CA CYS A 253 16.14 -9.07 29.00
C CYS A 253 16.41 -10.56 28.72
N ILE A 254 16.19 -11.03 27.50
CA ILE A 254 16.90 -12.22 27.01
C ILE A 254 18.15 -11.68 26.34
N ASP A 255 19.25 -11.85 27.06
CA ASP A 255 20.59 -11.42 26.73
C ASP A 255 20.97 -11.53 25.23
N ASP A 256 21.20 -10.38 24.58
CA ASP A 256 22.17 -10.26 23.46
C ASP A 256 23.63 -10.38 23.97
N ILE A 257 23.81 -10.84 25.20
CA ILE A 257 25.09 -11.21 25.78
C ILE A 257 25.39 -12.66 25.36
N ASP A 258 25.69 -12.84 24.07
CA ASP A 258 26.67 -13.86 23.70
C ASP A 258 27.87 -13.62 24.63
N GLY A 259 28.10 -14.55 25.55
CA GLY A 259 29.02 -14.34 26.65
C GLY A 259 30.37 -13.75 26.23
N LYS A 260 30.85 -12.87 27.12
CA LYS A 260 32.25 -12.52 27.38
C LYS A 260 32.79 -11.25 26.69
N ASP A 261 33.55 -10.53 27.53
CA ASP A 261 34.53 -9.48 27.25
C ASP A 261 33.99 -8.04 27.21
N GLU A 262 33.91 -7.39 28.39
CA GLU A 262 33.61 -5.96 28.56
C GLU A 262 34.41 -5.09 27.57
N THR A 263 35.64 -5.52 27.28
CA THR A 263 36.56 -4.88 26.33
C THR A 263 35.99 -4.86 24.91
N THR A 264 35.36 -5.94 24.44
CA THR A 264 34.77 -6.03 23.10
C THR A 264 33.55 -5.11 22.98
N ALA A 265 32.69 -5.07 24.01
CA ALA A 265 31.54 -4.17 24.05
C ALA A 265 31.96 -2.69 24.12
N ARG A 266 33.01 -2.38 24.90
CA ARG A 266 33.59 -1.04 24.97
C ARG A 266 34.11 -0.58 23.61
N ILE A 267 34.89 -1.41 22.92
CA ILE A 267 35.46 -1.08 21.60
C ILE A 267 34.34 -0.92 20.55
N GLN A 268 33.29 -1.75 20.59
CA GLN A 268 32.13 -1.58 19.71
C GLN A 268 31.43 -0.24 19.94
N ASN A 269 31.27 0.19 21.20
CA ASN A 269 30.73 1.50 21.55
C ASN A 269 31.63 2.65 21.09
N LEU A 270 32.96 2.51 21.20
CA LEU A 270 33.92 3.47 20.67
C LEU A 270 33.78 3.64 19.14
N CYS A 271 33.67 2.53 18.40
CA CYS A 271 33.41 2.56 16.96
C CYS A 271 32.10 3.29 16.63
N ASN A 272 31.01 2.98 17.34
CA ASN A 272 29.70 3.63 17.13
C ASN A 272 29.74 5.13 17.42
N ASN A 273 30.38 5.53 18.53
CA ASN A 273 30.54 6.95 18.89
C ASN A 273 31.37 7.70 17.84
N TYR A 274 32.43 7.07 17.31
CA TYR A 274 33.24 7.64 16.25
C TYR A 274 32.43 7.84 14.96
N ILE A 275 31.64 6.84 14.54
CA ILE A 275 30.76 6.94 13.36
C ILE A 275 29.74 8.07 13.54
N LEU A 276 29.17 8.22 14.75
CA LEU A 276 28.22 9.29 15.10
C LEU A 276 28.88 10.67 15.27
N SER A 277 30.20 10.79 15.07
CA SER A 277 30.95 12.04 15.28
C SER A 277 30.79 12.62 16.70
N LYS A 278 30.53 11.77 17.70
CA LYS A 278 30.59 12.13 19.13
C LYS A 278 32.07 12.28 19.53
N LYS A 279 32.35 13.00 20.62
CA LYS A 279 33.72 13.07 21.17
C LYS A 279 34.16 11.67 21.60
N VAL A 280 35.36 11.26 21.19
CA VAL A 280 35.97 9.97 21.52
C VAL A 280 37.38 10.25 22.03
N ASP A 281 37.66 9.90 23.29
CA ASP A 281 38.92 10.22 23.95
C ASP A 281 40.01 9.13 23.76
N GLU A 282 39.62 7.91 23.33
CA GLU A 282 40.49 6.72 23.22
C GLU A 282 40.56 6.19 21.77
N LEU A 283 41.08 6.99 20.83
CA LEU A 283 41.16 6.62 19.40
C LEU A 283 42.21 5.54 19.09
N ASP A 284 43.22 5.36 19.93
CA ASP A 284 44.34 4.44 19.71
C ASP A 284 43.89 2.97 19.61
N GLU A 285 42.81 2.61 20.32
CA GLU A 285 42.26 1.25 20.35
C GLU A 285 41.54 0.86 19.05
N ILE A 286 41.12 1.86 18.28
CA ILE A 286 40.40 1.68 17.01
C ILE A 286 41.18 2.22 15.81
N ILE A 287 42.47 2.56 15.97
CA ILE A 287 43.26 3.27 14.97
C ILE A 287 43.31 2.55 13.62
N LEU A 288 43.44 1.23 13.62
CA LEU A 288 43.45 0.39 12.41
C LEU A 288 42.07 0.30 11.75
N MET A 289 40.99 0.53 12.51
CA MET A 289 39.62 0.54 12.01
C MET A 289 39.20 1.91 11.47
N LEU A 290 39.86 3.01 11.83
CA LEU A 290 39.46 4.38 11.46
C LEU A 290 39.21 4.57 9.95
N PRO A 291 40.09 4.12 9.02
CA PRO A 291 39.85 4.30 7.59
C PRO A 291 38.58 3.57 7.12
N LEU A 292 38.29 2.42 7.70
CA LEU A 292 37.13 1.59 7.39
C LEU A 292 35.85 2.18 8.03
N LEU A 293 35.95 2.75 9.23
CA LEU A 293 34.84 3.45 9.90
C LEU A 293 34.47 4.75 9.18
N ASP A 294 35.43 5.44 8.55
CA ASP A 294 35.15 6.60 7.70
C ASP A 294 34.38 6.22 6.43
N ASP A 295 34.57 5.01 5.90
CA ASP A 295 33.74 4.50 4.81
C ASP A 295 32.31 4.20 5.27
N ILE A 296 32.11 3.78 6.53
CA ILE A 296 30.76 3.68 7.13
C ILE A 296 30.12 5.07 7.23
N LYS A 297 30.86 6.12 7.64
CA LYS A 297 30.34 7.50 7.64
C LYS A 297 29.94 7.97 6.25
N LYS A 298 30.73 7.64 5.22
CA LYS A 298 30.38 7.95 3.82
C LYS A 298 29.11 7.21 3.41
N SER A 299 28.95 5.95 3.79
CA SER A 299 27.73 5.16 3.56
C SER A 299 26.49 5.85 4.14
N ARG A 300 26.57 6.38 5.37
CA ARG A 300 25.46 7.13 5.99
C ARG A 300 25.04 8.39 5.24
N ARG A 301 25.93 9.01 4.45
CA ARG A 301 25.53 10.13 3.56
C ARG A 301 24.59 9.68 2.45
N TYR A 302 24.76 8.46 1.93
CA TYR A 302 23.82 7.90 0.96
C TYR A 302 22.46 7.56 1.61
N LEU A 303 22.44 7.16 2.88
CA LEU A 303 21.19 6.98 3.63
C LEU A 303 20.43 8.32 3.78
N ALA A 304 21.14 9.39 4.15
CA ALA A 304 20.55 10.73 4.21
C ALA A 304 20.01 11.19 2.85
N ALA A 305 20.76 10.95 1.76
CA ALA A 305 20.30 11.24 0.41
C ALA A 305 19.06 10.42 0.00
N ALA A 306 18.98 9.16 0.42
CA ALA A 306 17.78 8.33 0.21
C ALA A 306 16.56 8.91 0.94
N LYS A 307 16.73 9.38 2.18
CA LYS A 307 15.67 10.02 2.98
C LYS A 307 15.13 11.30 2.31
N GLU A 308 16.01 12.16 1.83
CA GLU A 308 15.59 13.36 1.09
C GLU A 308 14.88 13.01 -0.23
N SER A 309 15.40 12.03 -0.97
CA SER A 309 14.76 11.55 -2.21
C SER A 309 13.33 11.05 -1.97
N LEU A 310 13.07 10.41 -0.81
CA LEU A 310 11.72 9.94 -0.45
C LEU A 310 10.77 11.09 -0.08
N LYS A 311 11.25 12.16 0.54
CA LYS A 311 10.43 13.37 0.78
C LYS A 311 9.96 13.99 -0.54
N GLU A 312 10.78 13.88 -1.59
CA GLU A 312 10.49 14.35 -2.94
C GLU A 312 9.79 13.32 -3.84
N ASP A 313 9.36 12.17 -3.29
CA ASP A 313 8.68 11.07 -4.00
C ASP A 313 9.53 10.40 -5.11
N GLN A 314 10.86 10.40 -4.96
CA GLN A 314 11.83 9.81 -5.90
C GLN A 314 12.33 8.43 -5.44
N THR A 315 11.43 7.45 -5.37
CA THR A 315 11.71 6.10 -4.82
C THR A 315 12.85 5.36 -5.53
N GLU A 316 12.96 5.45 -6.86
CA GLU A 316 14.06 4.79 -7.59
C GLU A 316 15.44 5.40 -7.26
N GLN A 317 15.48 6.71 -7.01
CA GLN A 317 16.72 7.40 -6.64
C GLN A 317 17.14 7.05 -5.21
N ALA A 318 16.17 6.89 -4.31
CA ALA A 318 16.41 6.36 -2.97
C ALA A 318 17.00 4.95 -3.02
N ILE A 319 16.45 4.04 -3.85
CA ILE A 319 17.01 2.67 -4.04
C ILE A 319 18.44 2.71 -4.56
N LYS A 320 18.74 3.55 -5.55
CA LYS A 320 20.10 3.71 -6.08
C LYS A 320 21.08 4.16 -5.00
N SER A 321 20.67 5.09 -4.14
CA SER A 321 21.48 5.60 -3.04
C SER A 321 21.75 4.50 -2.01
N LEU A 322 20.73 3.73 -1.62
CA LEU A 322 20.90 2.59 -0.72
C LEU A 322 21.81 1.50 -1.32
N LYS A 323 21.69 1.21 -2.62
CA LYS A 323 22.56 0.24 -3.30
C LYS A 323 24.04 0.70 -3.31
N ALA A 324 24.28 1.99 -3.49
CA ALA A 324 25.63 2.56 -3.38
C ALA A 324 26.18 2.43 -1.95
N ALA A 325 25.34 2.66 -0.93
CA ALA A 325 25.67 2.45 0.47
C ALA A 325 26.09 0.99 0.75
N THR A 326 25.28 0.01 0.34
CA THR A 326 25.59 -1.42 0.52
C THR A 326 26.90 -1.81 -0.16
N ASN A 327 27.10 -1.41 -1.42
CA ASN A 327 28.32 -1.75 -2.16
C ASN A 327 29.57 -1.22 -1.47
N GLN A 328 29.50 -0.01 -0.92
CA GLN A 328 30.61 0.58 -0.18
C GLN A 328 30.89 -0.19 1.11
N LEU A 329 29.87 -0.49 1.91
CA LEU A 329 30.01 -1.26 3.15
C LEU A 329 30.55 -2.67 2.91
N MET A 330 30.11 -3.33 1.83
CA MET A 330 30.58 -4.67 1.45
C MET A 330 32.07 -4.63 1.08
N ASN A 331 32.50 -3.64 0.31
CA ASN A 331 33.93 -3.47 -0.01
C ASN A 331 34.74 -3.23 1.26
N SER A 332 34.26 -2.41 2.19
CA SER A 332 34.92 -2.18 3.48
C SER A 332 35.02 -3.45 4.32
N LEU A 333 33.97 -4.28 4.36
CA LEU A 333 34.01 -5.58 5.05
C LEU A 333 35.06 -6.53 4.45
N GLN A 334 35.12 -6.63 3.12
CA GLN A 334 36.11 -7.47 2.43
C GLN A 334 37.54 -6.98 2.68
N LEU A 335 37.78 -5.67 2.61
CA LEU A 335 39.08 -5.07 2.91
C LEU A 335 39.48 -5.30 4.37
N ALA A 336 38.54 -5.15 5.31
CA ALA A 336 38.78 -5.38 6.72
C ALA A 336 39.31 -6.79 7.00
N GLY A 337 38.84 -7.80 6.27
CA GLY A 337 39.32 -9.19 6.41
C GLY A 337 40.79 -9.39 6.03
N SER A 338 41.36 -8.48 5.24
CA SER A 338 42.78 -8.50 4.85
C SER A 338 43.68 -7.63 5.73
N ILE A 339 43.13 -6.61 6.38
CA ILE A 339 43.89 -5.57 7.09
C ILE A 339 43.84 -5.76 8.61
N LEU A 340 42.70 -6.19 9.15
CA LEU A 340 42.48 -6.23 10.60
C LEU A 340 42.89 -7.57 11.21
N PRO A 341 43.48 -7.55 12.43
CA PRO A 341 43.68 -8.77 13.20
C PRO A 341 42.33 -9.38 13.62
N LYS A 342 42.31 -10.70 13.86
CA LYS A 342 41.07 -11.48 14.06
C LYS A 342 40.11 -10.91 15.12
N ASN A 343 40.65 -10.37 16.22
CA ASN A 343 39.87 -9.73 17.28
C ASN A 343 39.18 -8.44 16.81
N GLN A 344 39.91 -7.54 16.15
CA GLN A 344 39.35 -6.28 15.63
C GLN A 344 38.45 -6.52 14.42
N TYR A 345 38.79 -7.48 13.55
CA TYR A 345 37.93 -7.88 12.43
C TYR A 345 36.56 -8.34 12.94
N SER A 346 36.49 -9.15 13.99
CA SER A 346 35.21 -9.61 14.54
C SER A 346 34.36 -8.45 15.06
N ILE A 347 34.97 -7.40 15.62
CA ILE A 347 34.26 -6.20 16.10
C ILE A 347 33.78 -5.37 14.93
N PHE A 348 34.67 -5.07 13.96
CA PHE A 348 34.32 -4.33 12.76
C PHE A 348 33.23 -5.05 11.96
N GLN A 349 33.33 -6.38 11.83
CA GLN A 349 32.34 -7.22 11.16
C GLN A 349 30.96 -7.01 11.76
N LYS A 350 30.80 -7.07 13.09
CA LYS A 350 29.52 -6.81 13.76
C LYS A 350 28.96 -5.41 13.42
N VAL A 351 29.81 -4.39 13.48
CA VAL A 351 29.40 -2.99 13.19
C VAL A 351 28.94 -2.84 11.74
N VAL A 352 29.75 -3.30 10.77
CA VAL A 352 29.44 -3.14 9.35
C VAL A 352 28.27 -4.02 8.89
N THR A 353 28.09 -5.22 9.46
CA THR A 353 26.94 -6.07 9.12
C THR A 353 25.63 -5.53 9.65
N ASN A 354 25.64 -4.81 10.78
CA ASN A 354 24.46 -4.11 11.26
C ASN A 354 24.03 -3.00 10.27
N GLU A 355 25.00 -2.21 9.78
CA GLU A 355 24.74 -1.17 8.77
C GLU A 355 24.30 -1.77 7.43
N LEU A 356 24.91 -2.88 6.99
CA LEU A 356 24.50 -3.61 5.78
C LEU A 356 23.08 -4.15 5.91
N SER A 357 22.74 -4.74 7.06
CA SER A 357 21.40 -5.22 7.38
C SER A 357 20.40 -4.07 7.25
N ASN A 358 20.66 -2.93 7.87
CA ASN A 358 19.77 -1.76 7.76
C ASN A 358 19.60 -1.27 6.32
N CYS A 359 20.69 -1.16 5.55
CA CYS A 359 20.62 -0.73 4.14
C CYS A 359 19.78 -1.69 3.28
N GLU A 360 20.00 -3.00 3.39
CA GLU A 360 19.22 -3.98 2.62
C GLU A 360 17.79 -4.08 3.10
N PHE A 361 17.53 -3.94 4.39
CA PHE A 361 16.18 -3.87 4.93
C PHE A 361 15.43 -2.69 4.31
N LEU A 362 15.99 -1.48 4.35
CA LEU A 362 15.42 -0.30 3.70
C LEU A 362 15.19 -0.52 2.20
N ARG A 363 16.10 -1.22 1.51
CA ARG A 363 15.90 -1.56 0.09
C ARG A 363 14.74 -2.52 -0.10
N ALA A 364 14.60 -3.53 0.75
CA ALA A 364 13.43 -4.40 0.74
C ALA A 364 12.14 -3.59 0.89
N PHE A 365 12.09 -2.62 1.82
CA PHE A 365 10.95 -1.69 1.95
C PHE A 365 10.61 -0.98 0.65
N LEU A 366 11.61 -0.39 0.02
CA LEU A 366 11.37 0.34 -1.23
C LEU A 366 10.97 -0.60 -2.37
N TYR A 367 11.51 -1.82 -2.42
CA TYR A 367 11.10 -2.82 -3.42
C TYR A 367 9.70 -3.35 -3.19
N ILE A 368 9.31 -3.56 -1.93
CA ILE A 368 7.92 -3.85 -1.55
C ILE A 368 7.07 -2.72 -2.12
N GLY A 369 7.28 -1.46 -1.73
CA GLY A 369 6.49 -0.32 -2.23
C GLY A 369 6.44 -0.15 -3.76
N LEU A 370 7.41 -0.70 -4.51
CA LEU A 370 7.45 -0.71 -5.96
C LEU A 370 6.86 -1.97 -6.62
N ASP A 371 6.26 -2.87 -5.84
CA ASP A 371 5.67 -4.14 -6.30
C ASP A 371 6.71 -5.08 -6.94
N LYS A 372 7.96 -5.06 -6.44
CA LYS A 372 9.05 -5.92 -6.89
C LYS A 372 9.32 -6.99 -5.84
N LEU A 373 8.42 -7.97 -5.76
CA LEU A 373 8.44 -9.02 -4.72
C LEU A 373 9.77 -9.79 -4.69
N ASP A 374 10.25 -10.29 -5.84
CA ASP A 374 11.51 -11.05 -5.91
C ASP A 374 12.69 -10.24 -5.37
N ALA A 375 12.81 -8.98 -5.80
CA ALA A 375 13.87 -8.08 -5.35
C ALA A 375 13.77 -7.74 -3.86
N SER A 376 12.54 -7.68 -3.31
CA SER A 376 12.32 -7.54 -1.88
C SER A 376 12.78 -8.78 -1.12
N ILE A 377 12.38 -9.98 -1.56
CA ILE A 377 12.76 -11.24 -0.90
C ILE A 377 14.28 -11.44 -0.94
N GLU A 378 14.93 -11.12 -2.06
CA GLU A 378 16.40 -11.12 -2.15
C GLU A 378 17.03 -10.16 -1.13
N ALA A 379 16.51 -8.94 -1.02
CA ALA A 379 17.01 -7.96 -0.07
C ALA A 379 16.77 -8.43 1.39
N LEU A 380 15.61 -9.01 1.71
CA LEU A 380 15.34 -9.58 3.04
C LEU A 380 16.22 -10.78 3.36
N ASN A 381 16.53 -11.64 2.38
CA ASN A 381 17.50 -12.72 2.56
C ASN A 381 18.88 -12.18 2.90
N ALA A 382 19.32 -11.12 2.19
CA ALA A 382 20.58 -10.45 2.51
C ALA A 382 20.54 -9.85 3.92
N THR A 383 19.45 -9.16 4.29
CA THR A 383 19.26 -8.62 5.64
C THR A 383 19.36 -9.71 6.71
N ALA A 384 18.62 -10.82 6.57
CA ALA A 384 18.66 -11.92 7.52
C ALA A 384 20.06 -12.53 7.62
N THR A 385 20.75 -12.68 6.49
CA THR A 385 22.12 -13.18 6.44
C THR A 385 23.08 -12.26 7.19
N TYR A 386 23.03 -10.95 6.95
CA TYR A 386 23.87 -9.98 7.66
C TYR A 386 23.53 -9.92 9.15
N ALA A 387 22.26 -10.02 9.53
CA ALA A 387 21.85 -10.11 10.92
C ALA A 387 22.42 -11.36 11.61
N THR A 388 22.40 -12.53 10.95
CA THR A 388 23.01 -13.76 11.46
C THR A 388 24.52 -13.63 11.60
N ILE A 389 25.21 -13.06 10.59
CA ILE A 389 26.67 -12.82 10.64
C ILE A 389 27.03 -11.83 11.77
N GLY A 390 26.25 -10.76 11.91
CA GLY A 390 26.38 -9.75 12.97
C GLY A 390 25.96 -10.24 14.34
N ARG A 391 25.42 -11.46 14.43
CA ARG A 391 24.87 -12.09 15.64
C ARG A 391 23.72 -11.32 16.30
N THR A 392 22.97 -10.56 15.50
CA THR A 392 21.73 -9.90 15.94
C THR A 392 20.57 -10.89 15.78
N LYS A 393 20.48 -11.84 16.73
CA LYS A 393 19.52 -12.97 16.70
C LYS A 393 18.08 -12.48 16.51
N ARG A 394 17.74 -11.40 17.21
CA ARG A 394 16.42 -10.76 17.20
C ARG A 394 16.03 -10.26 15.80
N SER A 395 16.91 -9.52 15.15
CA SER A 395 16.69 -9.04 13.78
C SER A 395 16.56 -10.21 12.80
N ALA A 396 17.43 -11.22 12.90
CA ALA A 396 17.38 -12.39 12.02
C ALA A 396 16.03 -13.14 12.12
N MET A 397 15.51 -13.31 13.33
CA MET A 397 14.19 -13.92 13.56
C MET A 397 13.06 -13.05 13.01
N ALA A 398 13.05 -11.75 13.32
CA ALA A 398 12.02 -10.83 12.87
C ALA A 398 11.93 -10.77 11.33
N ILE A 399 13.07 -10.75 10.64
CA ILE A 399 13.12 -10.73 9.16
C ILE A 399 12.57 -12.03 8.58
N ASN A 400 12.91 -13.18 9.17
CA ASN A 400 12.42 -14.48 8.69
C ASN A 400 10.91 -14.66 8.93
N TYR A 401 10.42 -14.17 10.06
CA TYR A 401 8.98 -14.11 10.31
C TYR A 401 8.28 -13.18 9.33
N LEU A 402 8.85 -11.99 9.07
CA LEU A 402 8.33 -11.07 8.07
C LEU A 402 8.27 -11.71 6.69
N LYS A 403 9.31 -12.44 6.27
CA LYS A 403 9.27 -13.18 5.01
C LYS A 403 8.09 -14.17 4.94
N ALA A 404 7.81 -14.89 6.03
CA ALA A 404 6.68 -15.83 6.07
C ALA A 404 5.34 -15.11 5.87
N LEU A 405 5.16 -13.96 6.53
CA LEU A 405 4.01 -13.09 6.33
C LEU A 405 3.91 -12.62 4.88
N ILE A 406 5.01 -12.13 4.30
CA ILE A 406 5.06 -11.68 2.90
C ILE A 406 4.62 -12.82 1.95
N PHE A 407 5.13 -14.04 2.12
CA PHE A 407 4.72 -15.17 1.31
C PHE A 407 3.23 -15.49 1.48
N THR A 408 2.74 -15.52 2.72
CA THR A 408 1.32 -15.77 3.05
C THR A 408 0.42 -14.79 2.30
N PHE A 409 0.80 -13.51 2.29
CA PHE A 409 -0.01 -12.43 1.75
C PHE A 409 0.10 -12.27 0.23
N ASN A 410 1.10 -12.88 -0.39
CA ASN A 410 1.22 -12.96 -1.85
C ASN A 410 0.69 -14.29 -2.41
N GLY A 411 0.03 -15.12 -1.60
CA GLY A 411 -0.54 -16.41 -2.04
C GLY A 411 0.51 -17.50 -2.28
N LEU A 412 1.76 -17.26 -1.89
CA LEU A 412 2.86 -18.22 -1.97
C LEU A 412 2.83 -19.14 -0.75
N TYR A 413 1.76 -19.94 -0.64
CA TYR A 413 1.44 -20.66 0.60
C TYR A 413 2.47 -21.73 0.96
N ASP A 414 3.02 -22.47 -0.01
CA ASP A 414 4.04 -23.48 0.23
C ASP A 414 5.32 -22.85 0.82
N ASP A 415 5.80 -21.76 0.20
CA ASP A 415 6.96 -21.00 0.68
C ASP A 415 6.70 -20.40 2.07
N ALA A 416 5.48 -19.91 2.33
CA ALA A 416 5.07 -19.38 3.62
C ALA A 416 5.10 -20.44 4.72
N ILE A 417 4.53 -21.63 4.45
CA ILE A 417 4.49 -22.75 5.40
C ILE A 417 5.91 -23.17 5.81
N GLU A 418 6.79 -23.36 4.82
CA GLU A 418 8.19 -23.71 5.07
C GLU A 418 8.94 -22.57 5.78
N GLN A 419 8.69 -21.31 5.43
CA GLN A 419 9.32 -20.17 6.07
C GLN A 419 8.86 -20.00 7.54
N TYR A 420 7.60 -20.26 7.88
CA TYR A 420 7.14 -20.30 9.27
C TYR A 420 7.82 -21.42 10.05
N ARG A 421 7.91 -22.63 9.48
CA ARG A 421 8.59 -23.78 10.09
C ARG A 421 10.07 -23.50 10.32
N PHE A 422 10.74 -22.90 9.34
CA PHE A 422 12.14 -22.48 9.48
C PHE A 422 12.31 -21.45 10.61
N THR A 423 11.42 -20.46 10.67
CA THR A 423 11.45 -19.42 11.70
C THR A 423 11.18 -19.98 13.10
N GLU A 424 10.26 -20.94 13.23
CA GLU A 424 10.00 -21.67 14.47
C GLU A 424 11.24 -22.44 14.95
N ALA A 425 11.92 -23.15 14.05
CA ALA A 425 13.16 -23.85 14.34
C ALA A 425 14.28 -22.89 14.73
N LEU A 426 14.39 -21.75 14.05
CA LEU A 426 15.36 -20.70 14.37
C LEU A 426 15.10 -20.11 15.76
N ALA A 427 13.85 -19.79 16.07
CA ALA A 427 13.42 -19.26 17.37
C ALA A 427 13.71 -20.25 18.50
N THR A 428 13.44 -21.54 18.28
CA THR A 428 13.75 -22.59 19.25
C THR A 428 15.25 -22.69 19.53
N ASN A 429 16.09 -22.67 18.48
CA ASN A 429 17.55 -22.77 18.64
C ASN A 429 18.18 -21.52 19.26
N TYR A 430 17.58 -20.34 19.09
CA TYR A 430 18.00 -19.11 19.75
C TYR A 430 17.43 -18.95 21.16
N ALA A 431 16.67 -19.94 21.67
CA ALA A 431 15.95 -19.85 22.95
C ALA A 431 15.08 -18.59 23.04
N ALA A 432 14.42 -18.23 21.93
CA ALA A 432 13.59 -17.05 21.81
C ALA A 432 12.28 -17.18 22.60
N SER A 433 11.53 -16.08 22.68
CA SER A 433 10.26 -16.05 23.42
C SER A 433 9.25 -17.04 22.83
N LYS A 434 8.48 -17.67 23.72
CA LYS A 434 7.37 -18.57 23.34
C LYS A 434 6.34 -17.89 22.42
N GLN A 435 6.24 -16.56 22.48
CA GLN A 435 5.36 -15.76 21.62
C GLN A 435 5.70 -15.89 20.14
N LEU A 436 6.98 -15.84 19.76
CA LEU A 436 7.35 -15.93 18.35
C LEU A 436 7.07 -17.34 17.78
N ILE A 437 7.32 -18.36 18.58
CA ILE A 437 6.99 -19.75 18.23
C ILE A 437 5.48 -19.87 18.01
N LEU A 438 4.67 -19.37 18.94
CA LEU A 438 3.22 -19.37 18.84
C LEU A 438 2.71 -18.59 17.61
N LYS A 439 3.30 -17.42 17.32
CA LYS A 439 3.02 -16.65 16.09
C LYS A 439 3.27 -17.45 14.83
N CYS A 440 4.39 -18.18 14.78
CA CYS A 440 4.73 -19.01 13.63
C CYS A 440 3.75 -20.18 13.49
N SER A 441 3.37 -20.81 14.60
CA SER A 441 2.41 -21.92 14.60
C SER A 441 1.03 -21.49 14.13
N ILE A 442 0.47 -20.40 14.67
CA ILE A 442 -0.84 -19.88 14.25
C ILE A 442 -0.78 -19.37 12.80
N GLY A 443 0.26 -18.62 12.44
CA GLY A 443 0.46 -18.14 11.07
C GLY A 443 0.54 -19.29 10.07
N ARG A 444 1.26 -20.37 10.42
CA ARG A 444 1.35 -21.59 9.61
C ARG A 444 0.01 -22.30 9.50
N ALA A 445 -0.75 -22.45 10.58
CA ALA A 445 -2.07 -23.08 10.56
C ALA A 445 -3.03 -22.33 9.62
N ILE A 446 -3.14 -21.00 9.77
CA ILE A 446 -3.95 -20.16 8.87
C ILE A 446 -3.50 -20.34 7.41
N THR A 447 -2.19 -20.35 7.17
CA THR A 447 -1.64 -20.52 5.82
C THR A 447 -1.95 -21.90 5.23
N MET A 448 -1.83 -22.97 6.02
CA MET A 448 -2.20 -24.34 5.64
C MET A 448 -3.67 -24.41 5.25
N PHE A 449 -4.56 -23.81 6.04
CA PHE A 449 -5.98 -23.75 5.69
C PHE A 449 -6.23 -22.98 4.40
N LEU A 450 -5.59 -21.82 4.21
CA LEU A 450 -5.70 -21.04 2.97
C LEU A 450 -5.16 -21.80 1.74
N ALA A 451 -4.20 -22.71 1.94
CA ALA A 451 -3.68 -23.62 0.92
C ALA A 451 -4.58 -24.84 0.64
N GLY A 452 -5.65 -25.05 1.41
CA GLY A 452 -6.54 -26.21 1.31
C GLY A 452 -6.08 -27.44 2.12
N LEU A 453 -5.09 -27.29 3.00
CA LEU A 453 -4.57 -28.33 3.90
C LEU A 453 -5.33 -28.32 5.24
N GLU A 454 -6.65 -28.48 5.19
CA GLU A 454 -7.53 -28.30 6.35
C GLU A 454 -7.22 -29.28 7.50
N SER A 455 -6.95 -30.55 7.20
CA SER A 455 -6.66 -31.56 8.22
C SER A 455 -5.37 -31.25 9.00
N GLU A 456 -4.30 -30.89 8.29
CA GLU A 456 -3.01 -30.52 8.90
C GLU A 456 -3.13 -29.22 9.71
N SER A 457 -3.91 -28.26 9.20
CA SER A 457 -4.23 -27.03 9.93
C SER A 457 -4.93 -27.33 11.26
N LEU A 458 -5.95 -28.20 11.24
CA LEU A 458 -6.72 -28.58 12.44
C LEU A 458 -5.85 -29.29 13.47
N GLU A 459 -4.97 -30.21 13.03
CA GLU A 459 -4.01 -30.86 13.92
C GLU A 459 -3.09 -29.85 14.62
N LEU A 460 -2.61 -28.85 13.89
CA LEU A 460 -1.76 -27.80 14.43
C LEU A 460 -2.51 -26.87 15.39
N ILE A 461 -3.75 -26.51 15.08
CA ILE A 461 -4.62 -25.72 15.97
C ILE A 461 -4.91 -26.48 17.27
N ASN A 462 -5.21 -27.78 17.20
CA ASN A 462 -5.43 -28.59 18.40
C ASN A 462 -4.18 -28.63 19.30
N LYS A 463 -2.99 -28.66 18.70
CA LYS A 463 -1.73 -28.53 19.45
C LYS A 463 -1.63 -27.16 20.13
N ILE A 464 -1.96 -26.09 19.41
CA ILE A 464 -1.98 -24.71 19.96
C ILE A 464 -2.95 -24.60 21.14
N ASN A 465 -4.16 -25.16 21.02
CA ASN A 465 -5.16 -25.14 22.09
C ASN A 465 -4.63 -25.78 23.39
N ASN A 466 -3.98 -26.95 23.30
CA ASN A 466 -3.37 -27.56 24.47
C ASN A 466 -2.30 -26.65 25.12
N GLU A 467 -1.48 -25.96 24.31
CA GLU A 467 -0.46 -25.02 24.80
C GLU A 467 -1.05 -23.75 25.43
N THR A 468 -2.22 -23.28 24.99
CA THR A 468 -2.90 -22.09 25.54
C THR A 468 -3.63 -22.42 26.85
N GLN A 469 -4.18 -23.63 26.99
CA GLN A 469 -4.87 -24.09 28.21
C GLN A 469 -3.95 -24.26 29.43
N GLU A 470 -2.66 -24.57 29.23
CA GLU A 470 -1.67 -24.80 30.31
C GLU A 470 -1.19 -23.52 31.03
N GLY A 471 -1.98 -22.43 31.01
CA GLY A 471 -1.68 -21.18 31.71
C GLY A 471 -0.89 -20.15 30.91
N ASN A 472 -0.88 -20.27 29.57
CA ASN A 472 -0.17 -19.36 28.67
C ASN A 472 -1.07 -18.30 28.01
N LEU A 473 -2.21 -17.99 28.62
CA LEU A 473 -3.21 -17.05 28.09
C LEU A 473 -2.63 -15.67 27.81
N GLU A 474 -1.67 -15.19 28.61
CA GLU A 474 -1.00 -13.91 28.36
C GLU A 474 -0.35 -13.85 26.97
N ASN A 475 0.44 -14.88 26.62
CA ASN A 475 1.09 -14.93 25.32
C ASN A 475 0.07 -15.15 24.20
N ALA A 476 -0.99 -15.92 24.45
CA ALA A 476 -2.08 -16.11 23.48
C ALA A 476 -2.78 -14.77 23.16
N ILE A 477 -3.17 -13.99 24.17
CA ILE A 477 -3.81 -12.68 24.00
C ILE A 477 -2.94 -11.75 23.16
N ILE A 478 -1.65 -11.66 23.49
CA ILE A 478 -0.69 -10.81 22.77
C ILE A 478 -0.58 -11.27 21.32
N VAL A 479 -0.35 -12.57 21.10
CA VAL A 479 -0.11 -13.12 19.76
C VAL A 479 -1.36 -13.01 18.87
N PHE A 480 -2.54 -13.37 19.35
CA PHE A 480 -3.77 -13.25 18.58
C PHE A 480 -4.10 -11.80 18.24
N GLN A 481 -3.90 -10.88 19.19
CA GLN A 481 -4.10 -9.46 18.93
C GLN A 481 -3.15 -8.94 17.85
N GLU A 482 -1.86 -9.28 17.93
CA GLU A 482 -0.85 -8.83 16.97
C GLU A 482 -1.06 -9.44 15.58
N LEU A 483 -1.39 -10.73 15.49
CA LEU A 483 -1.79 -11.37 14.24
C LEU A 483 -3.06 -10.71 13.68
N GLY A 484 -4.02 -10.37 14.53
CA GLY A 484 -5.22 -9.63 14.15
C GLY A 484 -4.90 -8.28 13.54
N ASP A 485 -3.99 -7.53 14.15
CA ASP A 485 -3.45 -6.27 13.60
C ASP A 485 -2.76 -6.53 12.25
N TYR A 486 -2.05 -7.65 12.11
CA TYR A 486 -1.37 -8.00 10.87
C TYR A 486 -2.31 -8.28 9.71
N PHE A 487 -3.34 -9.11 9.95
CA PHE A 487 -4.34 -9.45 8.95
C PHE A 487 -5.28 -8.27 8.64
N TYR A 488 -5.57 -7.40 9.62
CA TYR A 488 -6.31 -6.16 9.40
C TYR A 488 -5.53 -5.23 8.46
N ALA A 489 -4.25 -5.04 8.78
CA ALA A 489 -3.34 -4.18 8.04
C ALA A 489 -3.35 -4.52 6.55
N ILE A 490 -3.36 -5.81 6.16
CA ILE A 490 -3.37 -6.31 4.77
C ILE A 490 -4.72 -6.41 4.08
N GLY A 491 -5.79 -5.96 4.72
CA GLY A 491 -7.11 -6.02 4.09
C GLY A 491 -7.71 -7.40 4.10
N ASN A 492 -7.36 -8.21 5.11
CA ASN A 492 -8.13 -9.38 5.50
C ASN A 492 -8.87 -9.09 6.81
N PRO A 493 -9.80 -8.11 6.83
CA PRO A 493 -10.47 -7.72 8.06
C PRO A 493 -11.34 -8.85 8.63
N LYS A 494 -11.76 -9.83 7.82
CA LYS A 494 -12.50 -11.02 8.30
C LYS A 494 -11.63 -11.89 9.21
N ILE A 495 -10.46 -12.33 8.72
CA ILE A 495 -9.48 -13.11 9.51
C ILE A 495 -9.05 -12.33 10.76
N SER A 496 -8.87 -11.01 10.61
CA SER A 496 -8.54 -10.14 11.74
C SER A 496 -9.62 -10.14 12.83
N ILE A 497 -10.91 -10.09 12.47
CA ILE A 497 -12.02 -10.16 13.42
C ILE A 497 -11.98 -11.48 14.19
N ALA A 498 -11.74 -12.61 13.51
CA ALA A 498 -11.62 -13.92 14.17
C ALA A 498 -10.45 -13.95 15.17
N LEU A 499 -9.28 -13.42 14.77
CA LEU A 499 -8.11 -13.34 15.66
C LEU A 499 -8.35 -12.40 16.86
N TYR A 500 -8.97 -11.25 16.68
CA TYR A 500 -9.31 -10.37 17.80
C TYR A 500 -10.37 -10.99 18.71
N ARG A 501 -11.31 -11.75 18.14
CA ARG A 501 -12.29 -12.49 18.93
C ARG A 501 -11.61 -13.53 19.81
N GLU A 502 -10.67 -14.30 19.24
CA GLU A 502 -9.89 -15.27 20.01
C GLU A 502 -9.09 -14.61 21.13
N ALA A 503 -8.44 -13.46 20.83
CA ALA A 503 -7.76 -12.67 21.83
C ALA A 503 -8.71 -12.17 22.95
N LEU A 504 -9.94 -11.82 22.59
CA LEU A 504 -10.98 -11.37 23.52
C LEU A 504 -11.43 -12.52 24.42
N GLU A 505 -11.66 -13.71 23.87
CA GLU A 505 -12.01 -14.92 24.63
C GLU A 505 -10.92 -15.23 25.67
N CYS A 506 -9.64 -15.25 25.26
CA CYS A 506 -8.53 -15.43 26.19
C CYS A 506 -8.43 -14.31 27.24
N ALA A 507 -8.70 -13.05 26.88
CA ALA A 507 -8.58 -11.91 27.79
C ALA A 507 -9.70 -11.88 28.85
N VAL A 508 -10.90 -12.32 28.48
CA VAL A 508 -12.05 -12.45 29.38
C VAL A 508 -11.83 -13.57 30.40
N ASP A 509 -11.23 -14.68 29.96
CA ASP A 509 -10.87 -15.82 30.80
C ASP A 509 -9.64 -15.57 31.68
N SER A 510 -8.93 -14.47 31.47
CA SER A 510 -7.73 -14.12 32.22
C SER A 510 -7.99 -13.08 33.30
N ASP A 511 -7.72 -13.43 34.56
CA ASP A 511 -7.84 -12.50 35.70
C ASP A 511 -6.92 -11.27 35.59
N ASN A 512 -5.75 -11.43 34.98
CA ASN A 512 -4.72 -10.37 34.91
C ASN A 512 -4.88 -9.43 33.71
N PHE A 513 -5.64 -9.85 32.69
CA PHE A 513 -5.71 -9.14 31.40
C PHE A 513 -7.09 -8.61 31.03
N LYS A 514 -8.08 -8.67 31.95
CA LYS A 514 -9.40 -8.06 31.72
C LYS A 514 -9.33 -6.58 31.29
N TRP A 515 -8.32 -5.83 31.72
CA TRP A 515 -8.11 -4.44 31.31
C TRP A 515 -7.85 -4.26 29.80
N LYS A 516 -7.38 -5.30 29.09
CA LYS A 516 -7.15 -5.28 27.63
C LYS A 516 -8.44 -5.47 26.81
N VAL A 517 -9.53 -5.97 27.40
CA VAL A 517 -10.80 -6.25 26.71
C VAL A 517 -11.27 -5.06 25.86
N ASN A 518 -11.27 -3.85 26.46
CA ASN A 518 -11.69 -2.64 25.74
C ASN A 518 -10.76 -2.28 24.57
N SER A 519 -9.46 -2.54 24.70
CA SER A 519 -8.49 -2.32 23.62
C SER A 519 -8.77 -3.26 22.44
N ILE A 520 -8.96 -4.55 22.73
CA ILE A 520 -9.23 -5.58 21.73
C ILE A 520 -10.57 -5.30 21.03
N LEU A 521 -11.61 -4.94 21.79
CA LEU A 521 -12.91 -4.55 21.24
C LEU A 521 -12.80 -3.35 20.29
N ASN A 522 -11.96 -2.35 20.59
CA ASN A 522 -11.77 -1.21 19.70
C ASN A 522 -11.09 -1.61 18.38
N ASN A 523 -10.11 -2.52 18.44
CA ASN A 523 -9.47 -3.07 17.24
C ASN A 523 -10.47 -3.88 16.40
N MET A 524 -11.33 -4.67 17.05
CA MET A 524 -12.38 -5.45 16.42
C MET A 524 -13.46 -4.56 15.77
N LYS A 525 -13.90 -3.50 16.45
CA LYS A 525 -14.81 -2.46 15.89
C LYS A 525 -14.25 -1.86 14.60
N ARG A 526 -12.95 -1.56 14.60
CA ARG A 526 -12.23 -1.02 13.44
C ARG A 526 -12.19 -2.03 12.28
N ALA A 527 -11.80 -3.28 12.55
CA ALA A 527 -11.78 -4.35 11.54
C ALA A 527 -13.16 -4.64 10.95
N TYR A 528 -14.18 -4.72 11.80
CA TYR A 528 -15.57 -4.91 11.39
C TYR A 528 -16.04 -3.83 10.42
N MET A 529 -15.76 -2.55 10.70
CA MET A 529 -16.16 -1.46 9.80
C MET A 529 -15.51 -1.58 8.42
N ASN A 530 -14.25 -1.97 8.34
CA ASN A 530 -13.60 -2.20 7.05
C ASN A 530 -14.19 -3.41 6.31
N ALA A 531 -14.39 -4.54 6.99
CA ALA A 531 -15.03 -5.71 6.40
C ALA A 531 -16.43 -5.37 5.84
N MET A 532 -17.17 -4.52 6.54
CA MET A 532 -18.50 -4.07 6.13
C MET A 532 -18.47 -3.19 4.88
N LEU A 533 -17.53 -2.24 4.81
CA LEU A 533 -17.35 -1.36 3.64
C LEU A 533 -16.94 -2.15 2.38
N GLU A 534 -16.19 -3.22 2.57
CA GLU A 534 -15.75 -4.13 1.51
C GLU A 534 -16.82 -5.18 1.14
N GLY A 535 -17.87 -5.32 1.96
CA GLY A 535 -18.96 -6.28 1.75
C GLY A 535 -18.64 -7.72 2.17
N LEU A 536 -17.54 -7.92 2.90
CA LEU A 536 -16.98 -9.23 3.26
C LEU A 536 -17.71 -9.93 4.41
N ILE A 537 -18.52 -9.21 5.19
CA ILE A 537 -19.25 -9.78 6.34
C ILE A 537 -20.32 -10.78 5.90
N TYR A 538 -20.81 -10.67 4.67
CA TYR A 538 -21.84 -11.55 4.11
C TYR A 538 -21.26 -12.61 3.15
N ASP A 539 -19.94 -12.72 3.09
CA ASP A 539 -19.24 -13.65 2.22
C ASP A 539 -18.83 -14.92 2.99
N ASP A 540 -19.54 -16.02 2.72
CA ASP A 540 -19.32 -17.34 3.34
C ASP A 540 -18.17 -18.13 2.69
N THR A 541 -17.48 -17.58 1.68
CA THR A 541 -16.52 -18.35 0.85
C THR A 541 -15.21 -18.72 1.55
N THR A 542 -14.90 -18.14 2.70
CA THR A 542 -13.71 -18.48 3.52
C THR A 542 -14.11 -18.64 4.98
N ASN A 543 -14.07 -19.88 5.46
CA ASN A 543 -14.46 -20.25 6.84
C ASN A 543 -13.23 -20.37 7.76
N VAL A 544 -12.25 -19.48 7.62
CA VAL A 544 -11.04 -19.46 8.48
C VAL A 544 -11.44 -19.29 9.95
N ASP A 545 -12.56 -18.59 10.20
CA ASP A 545 -13.14 -18.40 11.53
C ASP A 545 -13.36 -19.76 12.25
N SER A 546 -13.79 -20.80 11.51
CA SER A 546 -14.01 -22.13 12.09
C SER A 546 -12.77 -22.82 12.63
N ILE A 547 -11.57 -22.49 12.13
CA ILE A 547 -10.32 -23.05 12.65
C ILE A 547 -9.75 -22.16 13.77
N ILE A 548 -9.92 -20.84 13.69
CA ILE A 548 -9.37 -19.92 14.70
C ILE A 548 -10.15 -20.07 16.01
N ASP A 549 -11.48 -20.19 15.93
CA ASP A 549 -12.38 -20.41 17.08
C ASP A 549 -12.07 -21.70 17.88
N GLN A 550 -11.20 -22.59 17.37
CA GLN A 550 -10.79 -23.82 18.06
C GLN A 550 -9.45 -23.67 18.81
N ALA A 551 -8.82 -22.49 18.79
CA ALA A 551 -7.49 -22.29 19.36
C ALA A 551 -7.50 -22.04 20.88
N HIS A 552 -8.66 -21.76 21.46
CA HIS A 552 -8.93 -21.59 22.89
C HIS A 552 -10.34 -22.10 23.19
N GLU A 553 -10.55 -22.53 24.43
CA GLU A 553 -11.86 -22.98 24.91
C GLU A 553 -12.39 -21.97 25.94
N LEU A 554 -13.38 -21.16 25.53
CA LEU A 554 -13.99 -20.13 26.35
C LEU A 554 -14.63 -20.69 27.63
N LYS A 555 -14.30 -20.09 28.78
CA LYS A 555 -14.84 -20.49 30.09
C LYS A 555 -15.88 -19.49 30.62
N ASN A 556 -15.63 -18.20 30.45
CA ASN A 556 -16.45 -17.12 31.01
C ASN A 556 -17.33 -16.48 29.94
N PHE A 557 -18.44 -17.17 29.62
CA PHE A 557 -19.38 -16.78 28.58
C PHE A 557 -20.09 -15.45 28.84
N ASP A 558 -20.36 -15.10 30.10
CA ASP A 558 -21.13 -13.89 30.44
C ASP A 558 -20.32 -12.62 30.12
N ASP A 559 -19.09 -12.52 30.62
CA ASP A 559 -18.19 -11.39 30.36
C ASP A 559 -17.90 -11.25 28.84
N PHE A 560 -17.83 -12.37 28.11
CA PHE A 560 -17.63 -12.36 26.66
C PHE A 560 -18.88 -11.85 25.93
N ASN A 561 -20.08 -12.32 26.31
CA ASN A 561 -21.34 -11.87 25.71
C ASN A 561 -21.57 -10.37 25.95
N ASP A 562 -21.21 -9.85 27.13
CA ASP A 562 -21.26 -8.42 27.43
C ASP A 562 -20.31 -7.62 26.52
N ALA A 563 -19.09 -8.09 26.31
CA ALA A 563 -18.11 -7.48 25.41
C ALA A 563 -18.62 -7.46 23.95
N ILE A 564 -19.18 -8.56 23.46
CA ILE A 564 -19.79 -8.64 22.12
C ILE A 564 -21.05 -7.77 22.01
N GLY A 565 -21.83 -7.63 23.08
CA GLY A 565 -22.97 -6.71 23.16
C GLY A 565 -22.58 -5.27 22.83
N GLN A 566 -21.43 -4.80 23.34
CA GLN A 566 -20.92 -3.46 23.03
C GLN A 566 -20.56 -3.28 21.54
N LEU A 567 -20.12 -4.34 20.85
CA LEU A 567 -19.86 -4.30 19.42
C LEU A 567 -21.17 -4.16 18.62
N ALA A 568 -22.21 -4.88 19.04
CA ALA A 568 -23.55 -4.77 18.44
C ALA A 568 -24.16 -3.38 18.63
N GLU A 569 -24.00 -2.78 19.82
CA GLU A 569 -24.42 -1.39 20.09
C GLU A 569 -23.67 -0.38 19.22
N PHE A 570 -22.36 -0.55 19.06
CA PHE A 570 -21.54 0.29 18.18
C PHE A 570 -22.00 0.19 16.72
N ASN A 571 -22.32 -1.01 16.24
CA ASN A 571 -22.86 -1.20 14.89
C ASN A 571 -24.21 -0.49 14.74
N ALA A 572 -25.12 -0.64 15.71
CA ALA A 572 -26.40 0.05 15.71
C ALA A 572 -26.26 1.58 15.70
N MET A 573 -25.24 2.13 16.37
CA MET A 573 -24.93 3.56 16.38
C MET A 573 -24.65 4.13 14.98
N MET A 574 -24.03 3.36 14.08
CA MET A 574 -23.68 3.84 12.73
C MET A 574 -24.89 4.16 11.86
N TYR A 575 -26.03 3.52 12.13
CA TYR A 575 -27.28 3.77 11.41
C TYR A 575 -28.04 4.99 11.95
N ARG A 576 -27.70 5.46 13.16
CA ARG A 576 -28.32 6.63 13.80
C ARG A 576 -27.69 7.93 13.30
N ASP A 577 -28.53 8.96 13.11
CA ASP A 577 -28.04 10.30 12.82
C ASP A 577 -27.23 10.85 14.01
N MET A 578 -26.15 11.59 13.75
CA MET A 578 -25.33 12.21 14.79
C MET A 578 -26.05 13.46 15.35
N GLU A 579 -26.18 13.54 16.68
CA GLU A 579 -26.98 14.58 17.37
C GLU A 579 -26.54 16.01 17.01
N TYR A 580 -25.26 16.22 16.75
CA TYR A 580 -24.66 17.51 16.40
C TYR A 580 -24.84 17.92 14.92
N THR A 581 -25.63 17.18 14.13
CA THR A 581 -25.86 17.48 12.70
C THR A 581 -27.03 18.45 12.49
N LYS A 582 -26.94 19.68 13.02
CA LYS A 582 -27.90 20.75 12.68
C LYS A 582 -27.25 22.12 12.44
N THR A 583 -27.68 22.70 11.31
CA THR A 583 -27.56 24.09 10.83
C THR A 583 -26.17 24.62 10.50
N GLY A 584 -26.03 25.25 9.32
CA GLY A 584 -24.78 25.69 8.68
C GLY A 584 -24.00 26.82 9.39
N GLU A 585 -24.09 26.87 10.70
CA GLU A 585 -23.33 27.70 11.61
C GLU A 585 -21.90 27.19 11.74
N THR A 586 -20.99 28.12 11.99
CA THR A 586 -19.58 27.82 12.22
C THR A 586 -19.36 27.58 13.70
N ILE A 587 -18.81 26.42 14.06
CA ILE A 587 -18.51 26.03 15.44
C ILE A 587 -17.00 26.21 15.67
N ASP A 588 -16.65 26.85 16.78
CA ASP A 588 -15.26 27.00 17.22
C ASP A 588 -14.76 25.72 17.91
N TYR A 589 -13.47 25.42 17.79
CA TYR A 589 -12.82 24.23 18.34
C TYR A 589 -13.23 23.87 19.79
N PHE A 590 -13.25 24.84 20.70
CA PHE A 590 -13.56 24.59 22.11
C PHE A 590 -15.03 24.24 22.39
N LYS A 591 -15.93 24.49 21.43
CA LYS A 591 -17.35 24.14 21.51
C LYS A 591 -17.68 22.80 20.85
N LEU A 592 -16.70 22.15 20.22
CA LEU A 592 -16.85 20.81 19.68
C LEU A 592 -16.91 19.79 20.81
N ASP A 593 -17.57 18.67 20.52
CA ASP A 593 -17.48 17.45 21.32
C ASP A 593 -16.01 17.06 21.56
N GLU A 594 -15.70 16.50 22.73
CA GLU A 594 -14.32 16.18 23.07
C GLU A 594 -13.69 15.15 22.14
N HIS A 595 -14.47 14.16 21.69
CA HIS A 595 -13.99 13.14 20.77
C HIS A 595 -13.77 13.68 19.36
N MET A 596 -14.44 14.78 18.97
CA MET A 596 -14.21 15.46 17.69
C MET A 596 -12.87 16.22 17.67
N ARG A 597 -12.26 16.44 18.83
CA ARG A 597 -10.95 17.07 18.99
C ARG A 597 -9.80 16.07 19.00
N GLU A 598 -10.11 14.77 19.02
CA GLU A 598 -9.12 13.70 18.94
C GLU A 598 -8.63 13.49 17.50
N LYS A 599 -7.63 12.60 17.36
CA LYS A 599 -7.05 12.17 16.09
C LYS A 599 -8.01 11.24 15.34
N PHE A 600 -8.05 11.39 14.01
CA PHE A 600 -8.80 10.50 13.12
C PHE A 600 -7.87 9.85 12.11
N ASP A 601 -8.05 8.55 11.92
CA ASP A 601 -7.33 7.75 10.92
C ASP A 601 -8.06 7.84 9.59
N VAL A 602 -7.37 8.22 8.51
CA VAL A 602 -8.01 8.36 7.20
C VAL A 602 -8.14 6.99 6.53
N VAL A 603 -9.36 6.65 6.10
CA VAL A 603 -9.72 5.35 5.50
C VAL A 603 -9.98 5.48 3.99
N ASP A 604 -10.35 6.66 3.49
CA ASP A 604 -10.50 6.91 2.05
C ASP A 604 -10.33 8.41 1.71
N ILE A 605 -9.91 8.72 0.50
CA ILE A 605 -9.71 10.09 0.00
C ILE A 605 -10.55 10.30 -1.26
N LEU A 606 -11.59 11.13 -1.15
CA LEU A 606 -12.47 11.48 -2.25
C LEU A 606 -12.10 12.83 -2.85
N GLU A 607 -11.54 12.82 -4.06
CA GLU A 607 -11.26 14.05 -4.81
C GLU A 607 -12.52 14.59 -5.48
N GLY A 608 -12.91 15.82 -5.11
CA GLY A 608 -13.92 16.63 -5.77
C GLY A 608 -13.30 17.72 -6.65
N GLY A 609 -14.06 18.21 -7.63
CA GLY A 609 -13.60 19.28 -8.51
C GLY A 609 -13.20 20.56 -7.76
N GLY A 610 -12.10 21.20 -8.18
CA GLY A 610 -11.63 22.50 -7.66
C GLY A 610 -10.78 22.45 -6.39
N ASN A 611 -9.91 21.44 -6.25
CA ASN A 611 -9.08 21.14 -5.07
C ASN A 611 -9.88 20.80 -3.80
N LYS A 612 -11.17 20.47 -3.92
CA LYS A 612 -11.99 20.08 -2.77
C LYS A 612 -11.82 18.59 -2.51
N THR A 613 -11.25 18.23 -1.39
CA THR A 613 -11.01 16.84 -0.98
C THR A 613 -11.92 16.50 0.19
N VAL A 614 -12.52 15.31 0.20
CA VAL A 614 -13.20 14.74 1.36
C VAL A 614 -12.40 13.56 1.87
N LEU A 615 -11.84 13.68 3.07
CA LEU A 615 -11.13 12.60 3.75
C LEU A 615 -12.16 11.83 4.58
N ILE A 616 -12.40 10.57 4.27
CA ILE A 616 -13.20 9.68 5.11
C ILE A 616 -12.29 9.21 6.23
N ALA A 617 -12.68 9.44 7.48
CA ALA A 617 -11.82 9.16 8.62
C ALA A 617 -12.60 8.53 9.78
N PHE A 618 -11.91 7.67 10.53
CA PHE A 618 -12.45 6.85 11.61
C PHE A 618 -11.96 7.34 12.98
N ASN A 619 -12.87 7.34 13.96
CA ASN A 619 -12.55 7.46 15.38
C ASN A 619 -13.39 6.44 16.17
N LYS A 620 -12.80 5.83 17.20
CA LYS A 620 -13.42 4.76 18.01
C LYS A 620 -14.73 5.14 18.71
N ASN A 621 -14.89 6.40 19.11
CA ASN A 621 -16.05 6.88 19.86
C ASN A 621 -17.12 7.45 18.93
N ILE A 622 -16.71 8.07 17.82
CA ILE A 622 -17.62 8.77 16.89
C ILE A 622 -18.02 7.88 15.70
N GLY A 623 -17.18 6.93 15.31
CA GLY A 623 -17.33 6.17 14.07
C GLY A 623 -16.78 6.93 12.85
N LEU A 624 -17.40 6.72 11.68
CA LEU A 624 -16.92 7.28 10.42
C LEU A 624 -17.50 8.68 10.15
N ILE A 625 -16.63 9.63 9.82
CA ILE A 625 -17.00 10.99 9.38
C ILE A 625 -16.18 11.41 8.15
N GLY A 626 -16.64 12.45 7.43
CA GLY A 626 -15.93 13.01 6.28
C GLY A 626 -15.38 14.41 6.52
N PHE A 627 -14.07 14.65 6.40
CA PHE A 627 -13.47 15.98 6.45
C PHE A 627 -13.40 16.62 5.05
N ARG A 628 -14.22 17.63 4.80
CA ARG A 628 -14.26 18.35 3.51
C ARG A 628 -13.39 19.60 3.59
N THR A 629 -12.26 19.59 2.87
CA THR A 629 -11.27 20.67 2.86
C THR A 629 -10.81 21.01 1.44
N LYS A 630 -10.11 22.14 1.26
CA LYS A 630 -9.48 22.52 -0.01
C LYS A 630 -7.96 22.42 0.12
N LEU A 631 -7.38 21.33 -0.39
CA LEU A 631 -5.95 21.08 -0.25
C LEU A 631 -5.14 21.85 -1.31
N LYS A 632 -4.05 22.48 -0.89
CA LYS A 632 -3.05 23.12 -1.77
C LYS A 632 -2.21 22.09 -2.53
N MET A 633 -2.03 20.90 -1.96
CA MET A 633 -1.31 19.77 -2.53
C MET A 633 -2.23 18.57 -2.73
N LYS A 634 -1.95 17.75 -3.74
CA LYS A 634 -2.61 16.46 -3.90
C LYS A 634 -1.99 15.48 -2.91
N LEU A 635 -2.80 14.83 -2.08
CA LEU A 635 -2.31 13.74 -1.22
C LEU A 635 -1.99 12.55 -2.14
N MET A 636 -0.80 11.98 -1.99
CA MET A 636 -0.30 10.87 -2.80
C MET A 636 0.02 9.67 -1.90
N GLY A 637 -0.28 8.46 -2.36
CA GLY A 637 -0.13 7.25 -1.54
C GLY A 637 -1.42 6.88 -0.81
N MET A 638 -1.30 5.99 0.18
CA MET A 638 -2.44 5.35 0.83
C MET A 638 -3.14 6.28 1.83
N PRO A 639 -4.49 6.35 1.83
CA PRO A 639 -5.27 7.09 2.82
C PRO A 639 -4.83 6.84 4.26
N GLU A 640 -4.53 5.59 4.61
CA GLU A 640 -4.20 5.12 5.96
C GLU A 640 -2.88 5.69 6.49
N ASN A 641 -2.00 6.17 5.61
CA ASN A 641 -0.76 6.84 6.00
C ASN A 641 -1.00 8.28 6.43
N TYR A 642 -2.25 8.74 6.39
CA TYR A 642 -2.64 10.08 6.75
C TYR A 642 -3.51 10.06 7.99
N THR A 643 -3.22 11.01 8.86
CA THR A 643 -4.06 11.27 10.03
C THR A 643 -4.50 12.72 9.99
N VAL A 644 -5.71 12.95 10.49
CA VAL A 644 -6.32 14.29 10.48
C VAL A 644 -6.60 14.71 11.89
N VAL A 645 -6.16 15.92 12.23
CA VAL A 645 -6.43 16.57 13.52
C VAL A 645 -6.94 17.99 13.27
N LEU A 646 -7.94 18.42 14.04
CA LEU A 646 -8.40 19.82 14.02
C LEU A 646 -7.46 20.68 14.87
N LEU A 647 -6.99 21.79 14.34
CA LEU A 647 -6.14 22.72 15.09
C LEU A 647 -6.95 23.51 16.13
N LYS A 648 -6.29 24.00 17.20
CA LYS A 648 -6.98 24.75 18.28
C LYS A 648 -7.68 26.03 17.82
N ASN A 649 -7.26 26.60 16.69
CA ASN A 649 -7.89 27.75 16.04
C ASN A 649 -9.00 27.36 15.06
N ALA A 650 -9.35 26.08 14.96
CA ALA A 650 -10.25 25.58 13.93
C ALA A 650 -11.67 26.13 14.07
N LYS A 651 -12.22 26.46 12.90
CA LYS A 651 -13.61 26.86 12.70
C LYS A 651 -14.24 25.93 11.68
N VAL A 652 -15.21 25.14 12.12
CA VAL A 652 -15.76 24.02 11.33
C VAL A 652 -17.26 24.14 11.14
N LYS A 653 -17.79 23.49 10.10
CA LYS A 653 -19.24 23.29 9.91
C LYS A 653 -19.55 21.80 9.82
N ILE A 654 -20.41 21.31 10.71
CA ILE A 654 -20.84 19.91 10.70
C ILE A 654 -22.15 19.83 9.91
N ILE A 655 -22.15 19.07 8.82
CA ILE A 655 -23.29 18.94 7.91
C ILE A 655 -23.67 17.48 7.72
N LYS A 656 -24.94 17.23 7.38
CA LYS A 656 -25.40 15.88 7.05
C LYS A 656 -24.73 15.37 5.76
N PRO A 657 -24.32 14.10 5.72
CA PRO A 657 -23.78 13.49 4.52
C PRO A 657 -24.89 13.31 3.48
N SER A 658 -24.53 13.33 2.20
CA SER A 658 -25.49 13.00 1.14
C SER A 658 -25.94 11.53 1.28
N PRO A 659 -27.18 11.17 0.90
CA PRO A 659 -27.67 9.78 0.99
C PRO A 659 -26.75 8.77 0.31
N LYS A 660 -26.13 9.16 -0.81
CA LYS A 660 -25.17 8.33 -1.56
C LYS A 660 -23.86 8.10 -0.80
N LEU A 661 -23.36 9.10 -0.09
CA LEU A 661 -22.16 8.97 0.76
C LEU A 661 -22.46 8.17 2.02
N LYS A 662 -23.62 8.40 2.66
CA LYS A 662 -24.07 7.64 3.83
C LYS A 662 -24.27 6.16 3.49
N ALA A 663 -24.88 5.84 2.35
CA ALA A 663 -25.07 4.45 1.92
C ALA A 663 -23.76 3.74 1.50
N LYS A 664 -22.77 4.48 0.99
CA LYS A 664 -21.50 3.90 0.54
C LYS A 664 -20.48 3.71 1.67
N TYR A 665 -20.40 4.67 2.59
CA TYR A 665 -19.34 4.73 3.60
C TYR A 665 -19.85 4.69 5.05
N LEU A 666 -21.17 4.64 5.26
CA LEU A 666 -21.80 4.72 6.59
C LEU A 666 -21.35 5.94 7.41
N ILE A 667 -20.86 6.99 6.74
CA ILE A 667 -20.42 8.21 7.42
C ILE A 667 -21.61 8.88 8.10
N ARG A 668 -21.41 9.32 9.34
CA ARG A 668 -22.46 9.92 10.17
C ARG A 668 -22.58 11.44 9.97
N ALA A 669 -21.48 12.10 9.62
CA ALA A 669 -21.40 13.54 9.39
C ALA A 669 -20.30 13.92 8.38
N ILE A 670 -20.37 15.14 7.85
CA ILE A 670 -19.28 15.79 7.10
C ILE A 670 -18.85 17.06 7.83
N VAL A 671 -17.58 17.17 8.18
CA VAL A 671 -16.93 18.34 8.79
C VAL A 671 -16.30 19.17 7.68
N ALA A 672 -16.90 20.31 7.35
CA ALA A 672 -16.32 21.26 6.39
C ALA A 672 -15.37 22.22 7.11
N VAL A 673 -14.12 22.25 6.65
CA VAL A 673 -13.01 22.96 7.31
C VAL A 673 -12.00 23.45 6.26
N THR A 674 -11.29 24.53 6.56
CA THR A 674 -10.23 25.09 5.70
C THR A 674 -8.89 24.43 6.00
N GLN A 675 -7.98 24.36 5.01
CA GLN A 675 -6.67 23.73 5.21
C GLN A 675 -5.86 24.36 6.35
N GLU A 676 -6.00 25.66 6.61
CA GLU A 676 -5.29 26.36 7.69
C GLU A 676 -5.78 25.99 9.11
N HIS A 677 -6.82 25.17 9.21
CA HIS A 677 -7.46 24.75 10.46
C HIS A 677 -7.39 23.23 10.68
N ILE A 678 -6.73 22.50 9.77
CA ILE A 678 -6.49 21.07 9.92
C ILE A 678 -5.01 20.80 9.79
N ASP A 679 -4.53 19.84 10.55
CA ASP A 679 -3.25 19.22 10.29
C ASP A 679 -3.47 17.90 9.56
N ILE A 680 -2.65 17.65 8.53
CA ILE A 680 -2.64 16.38 7.80
C ILE A 680 -1.20 15.91 7.81
N ASP A 681 -0.91 15.03 8.76
CA ASP A 681 0.40 14.41 8.84
C ASP A 681 0.42 13.17 7.97
N ARG A 682 1.40 13.13 7.06
CA ARG A 682 1.84 11.88 6.44
C ARG A 682 2.71 11.19 7.48
N ASN A 683 2.23 10.06 7.98
CA ASN A 683 3.05 9.18 8.78
C ASN A 683 4.17 8.66 7.85
N ILE A 684 5.36 9.23 7.96
CA ILE A 684 6.56 8.62 7.39
C ILE A 684 6.77 7.33 8.18
N PRO A 685 7.09 6.20 7.52
CA PRO A 685 7.39 4.97 8.21
C PRO A 685 8.30 5.21 9.43
N VAL A 686 7.82 4.85 10.61
CA VAL A 686 8.44 5.20 11.91
C VAL A 686 9.91 4.77 11.95
N PHE A 687 10.28 3.70 11.25
CA PHE A 687 11.65 3.20 11.13
C PHE A 687 12.65 4.22 10.52
N PHE A 688 12.25 5.07 9.56
CA PHE A 688 13.13 6.11 8.99
C PHE A 688 13.38 7.28 9.97
N ALA A 689 12.51 7.43 10.97
CA ALA A 689 12.68 8.38 12.06
C ALA A 689 13.50 7.78 13.22
N GLN A 690 13.39 6.47 13.46
CA GLN A 690 14.11 5.73 14.51
C GLN A 690 15.58 5.43 14.17
N MET A 691 15.96 5.41 12.89
CA MET A 691 17.37 5.34 12.52
C MET A 691 18.07 6.65 12.88
N ASN A 692 18.99 6.62 13.86
CA ASN A 692 19.91 7.71 14.27
C ASN A 692 20.83 8.16 13.11
N ILE A 693 20.25 8.72 12.05
CA ILE A 693 20.91 9.33 10.88
C ILE A 693 20.88 10.84 11.01
#